data_AF-A0AAE1QPH5-F1
#
_entry.id   AF-A0AAE1QPH5-F1
#
_cell.length_a   1.000
_cell.length_b   1.000
_cell.length_c   1.000
_cell.angle_alpha   90.00
_cell.angle_beta   90.00
_cell.angle_gamma   90.00
#
_symmetry.space_group_name_H-M   'P 1'
#
loop_
_entity.id
_entity.type
_entity.pdbx_description
1 polymer ?
#
loop_
_entity_poly.entity_id
_entity_poly.type
_entity_poly.pdbx_seq_one_letter_code
_entity_poly.pdbx_strand_id
1 'polypeptide(L)'
;MTIDQLKGNVIVNESMLTGESVPVTKTPISTEHDEFFDVKQHGKHILYGGTNVIQTRFYNGALVKAMVIRTGFLTSKGELVRSILFPKPVDFQFNRHIYRFIHCLAVIALCGFVYTVILKMSREVPFKNIIIKAIDLITIIIPPALPAAMTVGVVYAQSRLKKQEIFCISPRSINISGCLNCICFDKTGTLTEDDLSFSQILPVNLDTVTYELPIENPSSLKTYNKLIGCLTTCHSLTLIDSKLIGDPLDQKMFEATNWSLEEPEINDTNKFDLLAPTVVKSNYQNIENENVEIGILKQFQFSSSLQRMSVITRKLDDQNYVVFTKGAPETIFSLCDQNSLPKDVYDRLHEFTEKGYRVLALATRDLHLSFVKMQKLSREETEKDLIFLGLLVMGNMLKPETKDVINVLKQANIRPVMVTGDNMLTALSVSRECDMINSNDQVILLEIDEENSLPNHHRLKWKFASQPSHVNSTSIKKDQMPLHNLDSNNLNEICLSIEKDLHIAITGKTFSIIRDEFPESFLEQIAIRGTVFARMSPDQKQQLIELLQSVDYYVGMCGDGANDCGALKAAHAGVSLSETEASVASPFTSKKPNISCIPKLIQEGRASLVTAFGILKYMACYSLTQFLSVIILYTVRNNSFKYQIL
;
A
#
# COMPACT_ATOMS: atom_id res chain seq x y z
N MET A 1 -10.99 5.38 -22.71
CA MET A 1 -11.91 6.49 -23.03
C MET A 1 -12.21 7.16 -21.72
N THR A 2 -11.94 8.46 -21.62
CA THR A 2 -12.21 9.25 -20.41
C THR A 2 -13.44 10.12 -20.74
N ILE A 3 -14.53 10.09 -19.97
CA ILE A 3 -15.85 10.61 -20.39
C ILE A 3 -16.30 11.85 -19.61
N ASP A 4 -16.88 12.88 -20.25
CA ASP A 4 -17.17 14.18 -19.57
C ASP A 4 -18.64 14.64 -19.46
N GLN A 5 -19.60 13.94 -20.06
CA GLN A 5 -20.99 14.40 -19.96
C GLN A 5 -21.94 13.23 -19.88
N LEU A 6 -22.32 12.87 -18.65
CA LEU A 6 -23.36 11.91 -18.39
C LEU A 6 -24.73 12.59 -18.57
N LYS A 7 -25.68 11.90 -19.20
CA LYS A 7 -27.11 12.12 -18.96
C LYS A 7 -27.60 10.89 -18.21
N GLY A 8 -27.78 11.00 -16.90
CA GLY A 8 -28.07 9.86 -16.00
C GLY A 8 -26.91 9.53 -15.07
N ASN A 9 -27.16 8.70 -14.06
CA ASN A 9 -26.13 8.28 -13.10
C ASN A 9 -25.60 6.91 -13.50
N VAL A 10 -24.31 6.67 -13.31
CA VAL A 10 -23.67 5.38 -13.61
C VAL A 10 -22.92 4.89 -12.39
N ILE A 11 -23.10 3.62 -12.06
CA ILE A 11 -22.32 2.94 -11.03
C ILE A 11 -21.25 2.12 -11.74
N VAL A 12 -19.98 2.46 -11.48
CA VAL A 12 -18.82 1.81 -12.10
C VAL A 12 -17.95 1.13 -11.06
N ASN A 13 -17.33 0.03 -11.46
CA ASN A 13 -16.23 -0.59 -10.75
C ASN A 13 -14.92 -0.01 -11.30
N GLU A 14 -14.24 0.83 -10.52
CA GLU A 14 -12.96 1.45 -10.90
C GLU A 14 -11.74 0.66 -10.40
N SER A 15 -11.93 -0.54 -9.86
CA SER A 15 -10.85 -1.37 -9.29
C SER A 15 -9.68 -1.58 -10.24
N MET A 16 -9.92 -1.65 -11.54
CA MET A 16 -8.84 -1.78 -12.53
C MET A 16 -7.90 -0.58 -12.60
N LEU A 17 -8.34 0.63 -12.22
CA LEU A 17 -7.54 1.86 -12.26
C LEU A 17 -7.12 2.36 -10.89
N THR A 18 -8.00 2.26 -9.88
CA THR A 18 -7.74 2.76 -8.52
C THR A 18 -7.23 1.67 -7.59
N GLY A 19 -7.41 0.39 -7.94
CA GLY A 19 -7.20 -0.74 -7.04
C GLY A 19 -8.34 -0.95 -6.04
N GLU A 20 -9.29 0.00 -5.93
CA GLU A 20 -10.39 -0.08 -4.97
C GLU A 20 -11.58 -0.85 -5.56
N SER A 21 -12.05 -1.88 -4.84
CA SER A 21 -13.16 -2.75 -5.27
C SER A 21 -14.55 -2.14 -5.08
N VAL A 22 -14.66 -1.02 -4.36
CA VAL A 22 -15.93 -0.37 -4.03
C VAL A 22 -16.52 0.29 -5.29
N PRO A 23 -17.78 -0.01 -5.64
CA PRO A 23 -18.44 0.65 -6.75
C PRO A 23 -18.61 2.16 -6.52
N VAL A 24 -18.18 2.97 -7.49
CA VAL A 24 -18.28 4.43 -7.44
C VAL A 24 -19.47 4.89 -8.28
N THR A 25 -20.29 5.77 -7.71
CA THR A 25 -21.38 6.41 -8.46
C THR A 25 -20.87 7.68 -9.15
N LYS A 26 -20.99 7.74 -10.47
CA LYS A 26 -20.65 8.87 -11.32
C LYS A 26 -21.90 9.65 -11.68
N THR A 27 -21.79 10.97 -11.59
CA THR A 27 -22.91 11.90 -11.77
C THR A 27 -22.65 12.82 -12.96
N PRO A 28 -23.69 13.37 -13.59
CA PRO A 28 -23.53 14.36 -14.65
C PRO A 28 -22.93 15.68 -14.13
N ILE A 29 -22.14 16.37 -14.95
CA ILE A 29 -21.70 17.75 -14.67
C ILE A 29 -22.94 18.65 -14.64
N SER A 30 -23.08 19.44 -13.57
CA SER A 30 -24.13 20.46 -13.47
C SER A 30 -23.74 21.68 -14.30
N THR A 31 -24.64 22.20 -15.12
CA THR A 31 -24.41 23.36 -16.00
C THR A 31 -24.44 24.71 -15.27
N GLU A 32 -24.47 24.72 -13.94
CA GLU A 32 -24.71 25.93 -13.13
C GLU A 32 -23.43 26.67 -12.71
N HIS A 33 -22.23 26.17 -13.05
CA HIS A 33 -20.96 26.79 -12.66
C HIS A 33 -20.04 27.00 -13.89
N ASP A 34 -19.63 28.24 -14.14
CA ASP A 34 -18.64 28.64 -15.15
C ASP A 34 -17.20 28.30 -14.68
N GLU A 35 -16.95 27.06 -14.29
CA GLU A 35 -15.60 26.59 -13.93
C GLU A 35 -14.92 25.92 -15.13
N PHE A 36 -13.62 26.16 -15.30
CA PHE A 36 -12.83 25.47 -16.33
C PHE A 36 -12.70 23.99 -15.99
N PHE A 37 -12.92 23.13 -16.99
CA PHE A 37 -12.79 21.70 -16.84
C PHE A 37 -11.37 21.29 -16.45
N ASP A 38 -11.20 20.78 -15.23
CA ASP A 38 -9.97 20.12 -14.75
C ASP A 38 -10.24 18.65 -14.42
N VAL A 39 -9.43 17.77 -15.00
CA VAL A 39 -9.47 16.32 -14.82
C VAL A 39 -9.28 15.92 -13.36
N LYS A 40 -8.47 16.66 -12.59
CA LYS A 40 -8.20 16.33 -11.18
C LYS A 40 -9.38 16.67 -10.26
N GLN A 41 -10.06 17.79 -10.51
CA GLN A 41 -11.17 18.26 -9.67
C GLN A 41 -12.51 17.57 -10.03
N HIS A 42 -12.72 17.25 -11.30
CA HIS A 42 -14.00 16.72 -11.81
C HIS A 42 -14.08 15.18 -11.88
N GLY A 43 -13.26 14.46 -11.11
CA GLY A 43 -13.16 12.99 -11.16
C GLY A 43 -14.48 12.23 -10.92
N LYS A 44 -15.47 12.83 -10.23
CA LYS A 44 -16.81 12.27 -10.00
C LYS A 44 -17.69 12.24 -11.26
N HIS A 45 -17.32 13.03 -12.27
CA HIS A 45 -18.02 13.12 -13.54
C HIS A 45 -17.33 12.31 -14.65
N ILE A 46 -16.12 11.82 -14.36
CA ILE A 46 -15.26 11.15 -15.31
C ILE A 46 -15.38 9.63 -15.20
N LEU A 47 -15.67 8.98 -16.33
CA LEU A 47 -15.51 7.52 -16.48
C LEU A 47 -14.16 7.23 -17.13
N TYR A 48 -13.38 6.31 -16.58
CA TYR A 48 -12.06 5.97 -17.10
C TYR A 48 -12.08 4.72 -18.01
N GLY A 49 -11.13 4.65 -18.95
CA GLY A 49 -11.03 3.52 -19.86
C GLY A 49 -10.47 2.29 -19.16
N GLY A 50 -11.24 1.20 -19.13
CA GLY A 50 -10.89 -0.03 -18.42
C GLY A 50 -11.71 -0.25 -17.14
N THR A 51 -12.64 0.64 -16.79
CA THR A 51 -13.60 0.38 -15.70
C THR A 51 -14.81 -0.39 -16.21
N ASN A 52 -15.42 -1.19 -15.34
CA ASN A 52 -16.63 -1.96 -15.68
C ASN A 52 -17.88 -1.20 -15.21
N VAL A 53 -18.83 -0.98 -16.11
CA VAL A 53 -20.12 -0.40 -15.75
C VAL A 53 -21.00 -1.48 -15.14
N ILE A 54 -21.36 -1.33 -13.86
CA ILE A 54 -22.20 -2.29 -13.13
C ILE A 54 -23.68 -1.99 -13.39
N GLN A 55 -24.07 -0.74 -13.21
CA GLN A 55 -25.46 -0.32 -13.33
C GLN A 55 -25.56 1.08 -13.94
N THR A 56 -26.57 1.30 -14.76
CA THR A 56 -26.96 2.63 -15.24
C THR A 56 -28.33 2.99 -14.68
N ARG A 57 -28.47 4.21 -14.16
CA ARG A 57 -29.75 4.77 -13.69
C ARG A 57 -30.14 5.90 -14.63
N PHE A 58 -31.24 5.73 -15.35
CA PHE A 58 -31.76 6.72 -16.29
C PHE A 58 -33.23 7.05 -15.99
N TYR A 59 -33.60 8.31 -16.19
CA TYR A 59 -34.98 8.77 -16.16
C TYR A 59 -35.60 8.60 -17.55
N ASN A 60 -36.84 8.09 -17.63
CA ASN A 60 -37.66 8.02 -18.84
C ASN A 60 -37.10 7.21 -20.04
N GLY A 61 -36.41 6.09 -19.82
CA GLY A 61 -36.00 5.20 -20.92
C GLY A 61 -34.86 5.70 -21.81
N ALA A 62 -34.24 6.84 -21.49
CA ALA A 62 -33.14 7.39 -22.28
C ALA A 62 -31.81 6.70 -21.96
N LEU A 63 -31.07 6.29 -22.99
CA LEU A 63 -29.72 5.74 -22.84
C LEU A 63 -28.77 6.78 -22.24
N VAL A 64 -27.90 6.34 -21.32
CA VAL A 64 -26.82 7.17 -20.80
C VAL A 64 -25.83 7.48 -21.92
N LYS A 65 -25.57 8.76 -22.17
CA LYS A 65 -24.60 9.24 -23.16
C LYS A 65 -23.36 9.81 -22.48
N ALA A 66 -22.28 9.92 -23.24
CA ALA A 66 -20.92 10.15 -22.79
C ALA A 66 -20.08 10.82 -23.91
N MET A 67 -19.25 11.83 -23.59
CA MET A 67 -18.30 12.46 -24.52
C MET A 67 -16.88 11.97 -24.30
N VAL A 68 -16.13 11.59 -25.34
CA VAL A 68 -14.74 11.10 -25.22
C VAL A 68 -13.73 12.25 -25.13
N ILE A 69 -12.91 12.27 -24.06
CA ILE A 69 -11.83 13.26 -23.83
C ILE A 69 -10.48 12.76 -24.38
N ARG A 70 -10.12 11.49 -24.12
CA ARG A 70 -8.82 10.90 -24.50
C ARG A 70 -8.96 9.51 -25.12
N THR A 71 -8.07 9.19 -26.07
CA THR A 71 -8.02 7.92 -26.80
C THR A 71 -6.59 7.34 -26.87
N GLY A 72 -6.48 6.02 -27.00
CA GLY A 72 -5.19 5.33 -27.15
C GLY A 72 -4.23 5.53 -25.97
N PHE A 73 -2.93 5.71 -26.27
CA PHE A 73 -1.85 5.91 -25.28
C PHE A 73 -1.95 7.21 -24.47
N LEU A 74 -2.87 8.12 -24.82
CA LEU A 74 -3.15 9.34 -24.05
C LEU A 74 -4.14 9.11 -22.91
N THR A 75 -4.82 7.96 -22.88
CA THR A 75 -5.69 7.57 -21.75
C THR A 75 -4.84 7.15 -20.55
N SER A 76 -5.39 7.22 -19.33
CA SER A 76 -4.66 6.80 -18.11
C SER A 76 -4.13 5.36 -18.22
N LYS A 77 -4.97 4.42 -18.69
CA LYS A 77 -4.56 3.03 -18.97
C LYS A 77 -3.52 2.93 -20.08
N GLY A 78 -3.67 3.71 -21.16
CA GLY A 78 -2.70 3.76 -22.25
C GLY A 78 -1.33 4.25 -21.79
N GLU A 79 -1.29 5.27 -20.95
CA GLU A 79 -0.05 5.80 -20.38
C GLU A 79 0.68 4.76 -19.52
N LEU A 80 -0.06 4.00 -18.70
CA LEU A 80 0.47 2.84 -17.96
C LEU A 80 1.11 1.82 -18.91
N VAL A 81 0.40 1.39 -19.96
CA VAL A 81 0.92 0.43 -20.96
C VAL A 81 2.16 0.95 -21.69
N ARG A 82 2.17 2.23 -22.10
CA ARG A 82 3.35 2.84 -22.72
C ARG A 82 4.55 2.80 -21.79
N SER A 83 4.30 3.04 -20.51
CA SER A 83 5.33 3.03 -19.47
C SER A 83 5.92 1.62 -19.27
N ILE A 84 5.13 0.56 -19.46
CA ILE A 84 5.58 -0.84 -19.37
C ILE A 84 6.44 -1.23 -20.58
N LEU A 85 6.03 -0.80 -21.78
CA LEU A 85 6.75 -1.11 -23.02
C LEU A 85 8.10 -0.39 -23.12
N PHE A 86 8.23 0.78 -22.49
CA PHE A 86 9.44 1.60 -22.52
C PHE A 86 9.89 1.96 -21.08
N PRO A 87 10.52 1.02 -20.34
CA PRO A 87 11.04 1.29 -19.01
C PRO A 87 12.25 2.24 -19.07
N LYS A 88 12.45 3.06 -18.02
CA LYS A 88 13.68 3.86 -17.87
C LYS A 88 14.88 2.89 -17.75
N PRO A 89 15.99 3.10 -18.46
CA PRO A 89 17.15 2.24 -18.31
C PRO A 89 17.71 2.38 -16.89
N VAL A 90 17.81 1.26 -16.17
CA VAL A 90 18.47 1.23 -14.85
C VAL A 90 19.97 1.05 -15.10
N ASP A 91 20.74 2.13 -14.95
CA ASP A 91 22.19 2.13 -15.12
C ASP A 91 22.87 1.41 -13.95
N PHE A 92 22.94 0.09 -14.04
CA PHE A 92 23.57 -0.70 -13.01
C PHE A 92 25.11 -0.55 -13.06
N GLN A 93 25.69 -0.04 -11.97
CA GLN A 93 27.14 0.20 -11.83
C GLN A 93 27.99 -1.03 -12.16
N PHE A 94 27.47 -2.24 -11.90
CA PHE A 94 28.14 -3.50 -12.24
C PHE A 94 28.40 -3.67 -13.74
N ASN A 95 27.45 -3.28 -14.61
CA ASN A 95 27.67 -3.34 -16.06
C ASN A 95 28.80 -2.39 -16.47
N ARG A 96 28.83 -1.19 -15.88
CA ARG A 96 29.93 -0.24 -16.07
C ARG A 96 31.26 -0.82 -15.61
N HIS A 97 31.28 -1.55 -14.49
CA HIS A 97 32.49 -2.22 -13.99
C HIS A 97 32.94 -3.36 -14.90
N ILE A 98 32.02 -4.12 -15.50
CA ILE A 98 32.34 -5.15 -16.50
C ILE A 98 32.98 -4.50 -17.73
N TYR A 99 32.44 -3.38 -18.24
CA TYR A 99 33.06 -2.68 -19.36
C TYR A 99 34.46 -2.16 -19.03
N ARG A 100 34.67 -1.60 -17.83
CA ARG A 100 36.01 -1.21 -17.34
C ARG A 100 36.96 -2.40 -17.26
N PHE A 101 36.47 -3.55 -16.80
CA PHE A 101 37.24 -4.79 -16.74
C PHE A 101 37.63 -5.31 -18.12
N ILE A 102 36.69 -5.35 -19.08
CA ILE A 102 36.97 -5.71 -20.48
C ILE A 102 37.99 -4.75 -21.09
N HIS A 103 37.88 -3.44 -20.79
CA HIS A 103 38.84 -2.45 -21.25
C HIS A 103 40.26 -2.72 -20.70
N CYS A 104 40.37 -3.07 -19.42
CA CYS A 104 41.65 -3.47 -18.81
C CYS A 104 42.26 -4.71 -19.51
N LEU A 105 41.46 -5.74 -19.76
CA LEU A 105 41.90 -6.92 -20.51
C LEU A 105 42.34 -6.58 -21.94
N ALA A 106 41.65 -5.66 -22.62
CA ALA A 106 42.00 -5.20 -23.95
C ALA A 106 43.38 -4.48 -23.98
N VAL A 107 43.71 -3.70 -22.94
CA VAL A 107 45.04 -3.07 -22.81
C VAL A 107 46.13 -4.14 -22.64
N ILE A 108 45.90 -5.16 -21.79
CA ILE A 108 46.85 -6.28 -21.63
C ILE A 108 47.01 -7.04 -22.95
N ALA A 109 45.91 -7.26 -23.68
CA ALA A 109 45.91 -7.90 -25.00
C ALA A 109 46.80 -7.14 -25.98
N LEU A 110 46.68 -5.81 -26.02
CA LEU A 110 47.46 -4.94 -26.90
C LEU A 110 48.96 -5.01 -26.58
N CYS A 111 49.32 -5.01 -25.30
CA CYS A 111 50.72 -5.18 -24.88
C CYS A 111 51.29 -6.52 -25.34
N GLY A 112 50.55 -7.63 -25.14
CA GLY A 112 50.96 -8.95 -25.61
C GLY A 112 51.02 -9.07 -27.14
N PHE A 113 50.12 -8.38 -27.84
CA PHE A 113 50.12 -8.25 -29.29
C PHE A 113 51.42 -7.60 -29.79
N VAL A 114 51.76 -6.42 -29.26
CA VAL A 114 52.97 -5.68 -29.65
C VAL A 114 54.22 -6.52 -29.35
N TYR A 115 54.30 -7.13 -28.17
CA TYR A 115 55.41 -8.03 -27.81
C TYR A 115 55.56 -9.19 -28.80
N THR A 116 54.45 -9.83 -29.18
CA THR A 116 54.46 -10.97 -30.11
C THR A 116 54.87 -10.55 -31.53
N VAL A 117 54.44 -9.38 -32.00
CA VAL A 117 54.85 -8.82 -33.29
C VAL A 117 56.36 -8.58 -33.31
N ILE A 118 56.91 -7.92 -32.28
CA ILE A 118 58.36 -7.65 -32.17
C ILE A 118 59.14 -8.96 -32.15
N LEU A 119 58.74 -9.91 -31.29
CA LEU A 119 59.40 -11.21 -31.16
C LEU A 119 59.39 -12.01 -32.48
N LYS A 120 58.30 -11.95 -33.24
CA LYS A 120 58.15 -12.71 -34.50
C LYS A 120 58.82 -12.03 -35.69
N MET A 121 58.86 -10.69 -35.72
CA MET A 121 59.67 -9.94 -36.68
C MET A 121 61.15 -10.26 -36.50
N SER A 122 61.64 -10.30 -35.26
CA SER A 122 63.03 -10.69 -34.95
C SER A 122 63.38 -12.13 -35.37
N ARG A 123 62.39 -12.98 -35.67
CA ARG A 123 62.56 -14.38 -36.06
C ARG A 123 62.22 -14.66 -37.52
N GLU A 124 62.06 -13.61 -38.33
CA GLU A 124 61.77 -13.68 -39.79
C GLU A 124 60.58 -14.57 -40.15
N VAL A 125 59.54 -14.58 -39.31
CA VAL A 125 58.31 -15.33 -39.57
C VAL A 125 57.47 -14.59 -40.62
N PRO A 126 56.85 -15.26 -41.61
CA PRO A 126 56.06 -14.59 -42.64
C PRO A 126 54.90 -13.76 -42.05
N PHE A 127 54.68 -12.58 -42.64
CA PHE A 127 53.73 -11.56 -42.15
C PHE A 127 52.31 -12.10 -41.93
N LYS A 128 51.83 -12.98 -42.81
CA LYS A 128 50.52 -13.65 -42.67
C LYS A 128 50.40 -14.41 -41.35
N ASN A 129 51.45 -15.10 -40.92
CA ASN A 129 51.45 -15.87 -39.67
C ASN A 129 51.55 -14.96 -38.43
N ILE A 130 52.18 -13.79 -38.56
CA ILE A 130 52.24 -12.78 -37.49
C ILE A 130 50.83 -12.26 -37.22
N ILE A 131 50.10 -11.85 -38.26
CA ILE A 131 48.72 -11.35 -38.12
C ILE A 131 47.80 -12.39 -37.50
N ILE A 132 47.83 -13.63 -38.00
CA ILE A 132 46.96 -14.71 -37.50
C ILE A 132 47.20 -14.96 -36.00
N LYS A 133 48.46 -15.05 -35.57
CA LYS A 133 48.81 -15.29 -34.16
C LYS A 133 48.48 -14.09 -33.25
N ALA A 134 48.54 -12.89 -33.80
CA ALA A 134 48.28 -11.69 -33.05
C ALA A 134 46.76 -11.48 -32.82
N ILE A 135 45.92 -11.87 -33.79
CA ILE A 135 44.46 -11.96 -33.61
C ILE A 135 44.09 -13.06 -32.59
N ASP A 136 44.77 -14.21 -32.64
CA ASP A 136 44.56 -15.34 -31.73
C ASP A 136 44.74 -14.93 -30.25
N LEU A 137 45.76 -14.12 -29.94
CA LEU A 137 45.98 -13.56 -28.60
C LEU A 137 44.83 -12.69 -28.09
N ILE A 138 44.20 -11.91 -28.96
CA ILE A 138 43.05 -11.06 -28.60
C ILE A 138 41.84 -11.94 -28.27
N THR A 139 41.61 -13.00 -29.07
CA THR A 139 40.49 -13.94 -28.83
C THR A 139 40.66 -14.79 -27.59
N ILE A 140 41.91 -15.05 -27.16
CA ILE A 140 42.22 -15.81 -25.94
C ILE A 140 41.92 -14.98 -24.68
N ILE A 141 42.30 -13.70 -24.67
CA ILE A 141 42.21 -12.88 -23.45
C ILE A 141 40.83 -12.26 -23.23
N ILE A 142 40.04 -12.05 -24.29
CA ILE A 142 38.66 -11.58 -24.19
C ILE A 142 37.73 -12.78 -24.40
N PRO A 143 37.25 -13.43 -23.32
CA PRO A 143 36.44 -14.64 -23.45
C PRO A 143 35.06 -14.31 -24.05
N PRO A 144 34.72 -14.83 -25.25
CA PRO A 144 33.43 -14.56 -25.88
C PRO A 144 32.26 -15.17 -25.10
N ALA A 145 32.52 -16.18 -24.29
CA ALA A 145 31.54 -16.85 -23.44
C ALA A 145 31.15 -16.05 -22.19
N LEU A 146 31.82 -14.93 -21.87
CA LEU A 146 31.59 -14.19 -20.62
C LEU A 146 30.14 -13.66 -20.48
N PRO A 147 29.53 -12.99 -21.48
CA PRO A 147 28.14 -12.54 -21.35
C PRO A 147 27.14 -13.71 -21.19
N ALA A 148 27.39 -14.83 -21.88
CA ALA A 148 26.56 -16.02 -21.78
C ALA A 148 26.68 -16.66 -20.38
N ALA A 149 27.89 -16.84 -19.87
CA ALA A 149 28.15 -17.43 -18.56
C ALA A 149 27.50 -16.62 -17.42
N MET A 150 27.53 -15.29 -17.50
CA MET A 150 26.86 -14.43 -16.52
C MET A 150 25.34 -14.57 -16.53
N THR A 151 24.76 -14.81 -17.71
CA THR A 151 23.31 -14.99 -17.85
C THR A 151 22.84 -16.30 -17.21
N VAL A 152 23.67 -17.36 -17.24
CA VAL A 152 23.34 -18.67 -16.66
C VAL A 152 23.02 -18.56 -15.16
N GLY A 153 23.81 -17.80 -14.39
CA GLY A 153 23.57 -17.61 -12.95
C GLY A 153 22.23 -16.94 -12.65
N VAL A 154 21.82 -15.99 -13.49
CA VAL A 154 20.53 -15.29 -13.38
C VAL A 154 19.37 -16.21 -13.75
N VAL A 155 19.51 -17.03 -14.80
CA VAL A 155 18.47 -17.99 -15.22
C VAL A 155 18.20 -19.03 -14.13
N TYR A 156 19.24 -19.56 -13.47
CA TYR A 156 19.05 -20.48 -12.35
C TYR A 156 18.38 -19.80 -11.14
N ALA A 157 18.76 -18.56 -10.81
CA ALA A 157 18.10 -17.79 -9.77
C ALA A 157 16.62 -17.53 -10.09
N GLN A 158 16.30 -17.17 -11.34
CA GLN A 158 14.93 -17.00 -11.81
C GLN A 158 14.13 -18.30 -11.69
N SER A 159 14.72 -19.46 -12.02
CA SER A 159 14.06 -20.76 -11.84
C SER A 159 13.79 -21.09 -10.37
N ARG A 160 14.69 -20.73 -9.45
CA ARG A 160 14.48 -20.93 -8.00
C ARG A 160 13.41 -20.00 -7.45
N LEU A 161 13.41 -18.72 -7.84
CA LEU A 161 12.35 -17.76 -7.49
C LEU A 161 10.98 -18.23 -7.98
N LYS A 162 10.89 -18.73 -9.22
CA LYS A 162 9.65 -19.28 -9.77
C LYS A 162 9.10 -20.46 -8.96
N LYS A 163 9.98 -21.33 -8.44
CA LYS A 163 9.57 -22.43 -7.54
C LYS A 163 9.02 -21.94 -6.19
N GLN A 164 9.38 -20.73 -5.78
CA GLN A 164 8.86 -20.06 -4.59
C GLN A 164 7.65 -19.15 -4.90
N GLU A 165 7.07 -19.27 -6.09
CA GLU A 165 5.92 -18.47 -6.56
C GLU A 165 6.21 -16.96 -6.70
N ILE A 166 7.49 -16.62 -6.91
CA ILE A 166 7.94 -15.27 -7.23
C ILE A 166 8.30 -15.23 -8.71
N PHE A 167 7.47 -14.57 -9.51
CA PHE A 167 7.68 -14.41 -10.93
C PHE A 167 8.54 -13.18 -11.21
N CYS A 168 9.47 -13.31 -12.15
CA CYS A 168 10.37 -12.24 -12.55
C CYS A 168 10.27 -12.03 -14.06
N ILE A 169 9.91 -10.81 -14.46
CA ILE A 169 9.77 -10.37 -15.85
C ILE A 169 11.09 -9.79 -16.37
N SER A 170 11.87 -9.15 -15.48
CA SER A 170 13.16 -8.54 -15.79
C SER A 170 14.31 -9.26 -15.06
N PRO A 171 15.02 -10.21 -15.70
CA PRO A 171 16.10 -10.96 -15.07
C PRO A 171 17.24 -10.08 -14.54
N ARG A 172 17.46 -8.90 -15.14
CA ARG A 172 18.49 -7.94 -14.69
C ARG A 172 18.25 -7.47 -13.26
N SER A 173 16.99 -7.31 -12.87
CA SER A 173 16.60 -6.84 -11.54
C SER A 173 16.94 -7.86 -10.43
N ILE A 174 17.19 -9.14 -10.76
CA ILE A 174 17.59 -10.17 -9.78
C ILE A 174 18.96 -9.85 -9.18
N ASN A 175 19.94 -9.41 -9.97
CA ASN A 175 21.24 -9.06 -9.42
C ASN A 175 21.17 -7.78 -8.56
N ILE A 176 20.32 -6.84 -8.96
CA ILE A 176 20.13 -5.58 -8.25
C ILE A 176 19.45 -5.81 -6.90
N SER A 177 18.52 -6.78 -6.81
CA SER A 177 17.85 -7.11 -5.55
C SER A 177 18.81 -7.58 -4.45
N GLY A 178 19.99 -8.08 -4.81
CA GLY A 178 21.04 -8.46 -3.86
C GLY A 178 21.73 -7.26 -3.18
N CYS A 179 21.67 -6.08 -3.79
CA CYS A 179 22.32 -4.85 -3.32
C CYS A 179 21.38 -3.92 -2.54
N LEU A 180 20.10 -4.29 -2.37
CA LEU A 180 19.12 -3.46 -1.68
C LEU A 180 19.55 -3.15 -0.24
N ASN A 181 19.45 -1.88 0.13
CA ASN A 181 19.75 -1.37 1.47
C ASN A 181 18.57 -0.57 2.08
N CYS A 182 17.55 -0.24 1.29
CA CYS A 182 16.30 0.35 1.75
C CYS A 182 15.12 -0.28 1.00
N ILE A 183 14.03 -0.56 1.72
CA ILE A 183 12.79 -1.10 1.16
C ILE A 183 11.62 -0.24 1.62
N CYS A 184 10.92 0.32 0.65
CA CYS A 184 9.67 1.03 0.87
C CYS A 184 8.50 0.04 0.80
N PHE A 185 7.57 0.15 1.74
CA PHE A 185 6.37 -0.67 1.84
C PHE A 185 5.13 0.23 1.78
N ASP A 186 4.15 -0.12 0.95
CA ASP A 186 2.79 0.38 1.16
C ASP A 186 2.18 -0.24 2.42
N LYS A 187 1.18 0.43 3.01
CA LYS A 187 0.56 -0.01 4.26
C LYS A 187 -0.61 -0.96 4.01
N THR A 188 -1.68 -0.45 3.41
CA THR A 188 -2.92 -1.20 3.13
C THR A 188 -2.62 -2.25 2.06
N GLY A 189 -3.11 -3.48 2.25
CA GLY A 189 -2.90 -4.59 1.31
C GLY A 189 -1.50 -5.20 1.25
N THR A 190 -0.49 -4.45 1.67
CA THR A 190 0.91 -4.92 1.71
C THR A 190 1.33 -5.35 3.12
N LEU A 191 1.34 -4.44 4.10
CA LEU A 191 1.72 -4.74 5.49
C LEU A 191 0.51 -5.22 6.32
N THR A 192 -0.64 -4.61 6.05
CA THR A 192 -1.93 -4.97 6.62
C THR A 192 -2.77 -5.74 5.60
N GLU A 193 -3.85 -6.34 6.05
CA GLU A 193 -4.91 -6.80 5.16
C GLU A 193 -5.51 -5.64 4.34
N ASP A 194 -6.11 -5.97 3.20
CA ASP A 194 -6.79 -5.04 2.28
C ASP A 194 -8.07 -4.48 2.89
N ASP A 195 -8.85 -5.35 3.53
CA ASP A 195 -10.15 -5.01 4.07
C ASP A 195 -10.05 -4.47 5.50
N LEU A 196 -10.97 -3.57 5.84
CA LEU A 196 -11.26 -3.26 7.24
C LEU A 196 -11.68 -4.55 7.95
N SER A 197 -10.99 -4.90 9.03
CA SER A 197 -11.31 -6.11 9.80
C SER A 197 -12.00 -5.75 11.11
N PHE A 198 -12.93 -6.60 11.52
CA PHE A 198 -13.54 -6.53 12.84
C PHE A 198 -12.46 -6.78 13.89
N SER A 199 -12.26 -5.85 14.82
CA SER A 199 -11.29 -6.02 15.91
C SER A 199 -12.00 -6.44 17.19
N GLN A 200 -12.89 -5.60 17.71
CA GLN A 200 -13.64 -5.90 18.93
C GLN A 200 -14.86 -5.00 19.08
N ILE A 201 -15.80 -5.42 19.92
CA ILE A 201 -16.87 -4.57 20.46
C ILE A 201 -16.63 -4.35 21.94
N LEU A 202 -16.88 -3.11 22.38
CA LEU A 202 -16.92 -2.71 23.78
C LEU A 202 -18.39 -2.51 24.17
N PRO A 203 -19.08 -3.57 24.62
CA PRO A 203 -20.46 -3.46 25.06
C PRO A 203 -20.55 -2.67 26.35
N VAL A 204 -21.66 -1.97 26.54
CA VAL A 204 -21.99 -1.29 27.80
C VAL A 204 -23.07 -2.08 28.51
N ASN A 205 -22.82 -2.40 29.78
CA ASN A 205 -23.85 -2.93 30.65
C ASN A 205 -24.86 -1.82 30.95
N LEU A 206 -26.12 -2.01 30.59
CA LEU A 206 -27.16 -0.99 30.72
C LEU A 206 -27.55 -0.69 32.18
N ASP A 207 -27.31 -1.63 33.10
CA ASP A 207 -27.69 -1.48 34.51
C ASP A 207 -26.61 -0.70 35.30
N THR A 208 -25.34 -1.01 35.04
CA THR A 208 -24.20 -0.38 35.74
C THR A 208 -23.59 0.79 34.97
N VAL A 209 -23.93 0.94 33.68
CA VAL A 209 -23.39 1.96 32.77
C VAL A 209 -21.86 1.90 32.72
N THR A 210 -21.33 0.69 32.65
CA THR A 210 -19.89 0.40 32.54
C THR A 210 -19.61 -0.51 31.37
N TYR A 211 -18.42 -0.39 30.78
CA TYR A 211 -17.99 -1.33 29.74
C TYR A 211 -17.85 -2.75 30.30
N GLU A 212 -18.34 -3.74 29.57
CA GLU A 212 -18.06 -5.15 29.86
C GLU A 212 -16.76 -5.59 29.17
N LEU A 213 -16.46 -6.89 29.28
CA LEU A 213 -15.29 -7.46 28.62
C LEU A 213 -15.38 -7.26 27.10
N PRO A 214 -14.27 -6.85 26.44
CA PRO A 214 -14.26 -6.71 24.98
C PRO A 214 -14.60 -8.03 24.29
N ILE A 215 -15.42 -7.95 23.25
CA ILE A 215 -15.85 -9.10 22.47
C ILE A 215 -15.10 -9.08 21.13
N GLU A 216 -14.13 -9.98 20.97
CA GLU A 216 -13.34 -10.11 19.74
C GLU A 216 -14.10 -10.85 18.62
N ASN A 217 -15.01 -11.76 18.97
CA ASN A 217 -15.80 -12.54 18.01
C ASN A 217 -17.29 -12.45 18.33
N PRO A 218 -18.10 -11.66 17.58
CA PRO A 218 -19.53 -11.53 17.82
C PRO A 218 -20.28 -12.86 17.74
N SER A 219 -19.79 -13.80 16.92
CA SER A 219 -20.30 -15.17 16.82
C SER A 219 -20.25 -15.98 18.12
N SER A 220 -19.44 -15.58 19.11
CA SER A 220 -19.44 -16.27 20.41
C SER A 220 -20.68 -15.95 21.25
N LEU A 221 -21.39 -14.86 20.94
CA LEU A 221 -22.65 -14.51 21.55
C LEU A 221 -23.77 -15.39 20.98
N LYS A 222 -23.99 -16.54 21.62
CA LYS A 222 -25.06 -17.48 21.23
C LYS A 222 -26.46 -16.99 21.61
N THR A 223 -26.58 -16.00 22.49
CA THR A 223 -27.88 -15.48 22.94
C THR A 223 -28.16 -14.13 22.30
N TYR A 224 -29.37 -13.93 21.80
CA TYR A 224 -29.77 -12.64 21.23
C TYR A 224 -29.71 -11.54 22.29
N ASN A 225 -29.05 -10.44 21.95
CA ASN A 225 -29.09 -9.19 22.71
C ASN A 225 -29.30 -8.00 21.74
N LYS A 226 -29.67 -6.84 22.28
CA LYS A 226 -29.89 -5.63 21.47
C LYS A 226 -28.64 -5.21 20.67
N LEU A 227 -27.45 -5.57 21.15
CA LEU A 227 -26.19 -5.35 20.47
C LEU A 227 -26.09 -6.15 19.16
N ILE A 228 -26.35 -7.47 19.20
CA ILE A 228 -26.42 -8.34 18.01
C ILE A 228 -27.50 -7.83 17.07
N GLY A 229 -28.69 -7.49 17.59
CA GLY A 229 -29.75 -6.88 16.78
C GLY A 229 -29.30 -5.65 16.01
N CYS A 230 -28.49 -4.77 16.64
CA CYS A 230 -27.92 -3.61 15.98
C CYS A 230 -26.91 -3.99 14.87
N LEU A 231 -25.99 -4.92 15.15
CA LEU A 231 -24.98 -5.37 14.18
C LEU A 231 -25.61 -6.08 12.97
N THR A 232 -26.66 -6.87 13.20
CA THR A 232 -27.28 -7.69 12.15
C THR A 232 -28.29 -6.93 11.30
N THR A 233 -28.85 -5.81 11.78
CA THR A 233 -29.92 -5.11 11.06
C THR A 233 -29.56 -3.70 10.62
N CYS A 234 -28.63 -3.02 11.30
CA CYS A 234 -28.26 -1.65 11.00
C CYS A 234 -27.23 -1.62 9.85
N HIS A 235 -27.63 -2.05 8.65
CA HIS A 235 -26.77 -2.09 7.47
C HIS A 235 -27.56 -1.79 6.19
N SER A 236 -26.87 -1.32 5.15
CA SER A 236 -27.46 -1.11 3.81
C SER A 236 -27.08 -2.20 2.79
N LEU A 237 -26.74 -3.40 3.28
CA LEU A 237 -26.47 -4.58 2.46
C LEU A 237 -27.70 -5.04 1.68
N THR A 238 -27.46 -5.57 0.49
CA THR A 238 -28.44 -6.19 -0.41
C THR A 238 -27.91 -7.52 -0.93
N LEU A 239 -28.78 -8.43 -1.32
CA LEU A 239 -28.39 -9.75 -1.82
C LEU A 239 -28.56 -9.80 -3.35
N ILE A 240 -27.45 -9.86 -4.09
CA ILE A 240 -27.46 -9.98 -5.56
C ILE A 240 -26.72 -11.27 -5.93
N ASP A 241 -27.37 -12.15 -6.70
CA ASP A 241 -26.83 -13.46 -7.09
C ASP A 241 -26.31 -14.28 -5.89
N SER A 242 -27.05 -14.26 -4.78
CA SER A 242 -26.68 -14.89 -3.51
C SER A 242 -25.38 -14.38 -2.86
N LYS A 243 -24.86 -13.22 -3.30
CA LYS A 243 -23.74 -12.53 -2.67
C LYS A 243 -24.23 -11.26 -1.97
N LEU A 244 -23.72 -11.03 -0.76
CA LEU A 244 -23.92 -9.77 -0.05
C LEU A 244 -23.14 -8.66 -0.76
N ILE A 245 -23.84 -7.60 -1.15
CA ILE A 245 -23.27 -6.42 -1.77
C ILE A 245 -23.69 -5.19 -0.97
N GLY A 246 -22.72 -4.35 -0.61
CA GLY A 246 -22.93 -3.07 0.05
C GLY A 246 -21.61 -2.44 0.48
N ASP A 247 -21.66 -1.58 1.49
CA ASP A 247 -20.44 -0.98 2.05
C ASP A 247 -19.57 -2.08 2.71
N PRO A 248 -18.25 -2.12 2.46
CA PRO A 248 -17.36 -3.13 3.05
C PRO A 248 -17.41 -3.18 4.58
N LEU A 249 -17.61 -2.04 5.23
CA LEU A 249 -17.74 -1.96 6.68
C LEU A 249 -18.99 -2.71 7.14
N ASP A 250 -20.11 -2.45 6.48
CA ASP A 250 -21.39 -3.13 6.76
C ASP A 250 -21.28 -4.62 6.51
N GLN A 251 -20.60 -5.01 5.43
CA GLN A 251 -20.39 -6.40 5.07
C GLN A 251 -19.59 -7.13 6.16
N LYS A 252 -18.46 -6.57 6.60
CA LYS A 252 -17.61 -7.18 7.64
C LYS A 252 -18.30 -7.23 9.00
N MET A 253 -19.06 -6.18 9.33
CA MET A 253 -19.89 -6.14 10.53
C MET A 253 -20.93 -7.27 10.51
N PHE A 254 -21.60 -7.49 9.38
CA PHE A 254 -22.59 -8.56 9.22
C PHE A 254 -21.96 -9.95 9.20
N GLU A 255 -20.88 -10.15 8.43
CA GLU A 255 -20.12 -11.40 8.35
C GLU A 255 -19.60 -11.84 9.74
N ALA A 256 -19.14 -10.90 10.57
CA ALA A 256 -18.67 -11.18 11.93
C ALA A 256 -19.76 -11.78 12.84
N THR A 257 -21.04 -11.57 12.52
CA THR A 257 -22.16 -12.14 13.28
C THR A 257 -22.53 -13.57 12.86
N ASN A 258 -22.18 -14.00 11.64
CA ASN A 258 -22.65 -15.24 10.99
C ASN A 258 -24.19 -15.38 10.88
N TRP A 259 -24.93 -14.28 10.74
CA TRP A 259 -26.36 -14.31 10.45
C TRP A 259 -26.62 -14.39 8.94
N SER A 260 -27.83 -14.78 8.54
CA SER A 260 -28.25 -14.83 7.12
C SER A 260 -29.24 -13.72 6.80
N LEU A 261 -29.10 -13.14 5.61
CA LEU A 261 -29.99 -12.12 5.07
C LEU A 261 -30.87 -12.75 3.99
N GLU A 262 -32.18 -12.67 4.15
CA GLU A 262 -33.16 -13.08 3.15
C GLU A 262 -33.90 -11.86 2.61
N GLU A 263 -33.75 -11.60 1.32
CA GLU A 263 -34.53 -10.60 0.59
C GLU A 263 -35.63 -11.30 -0.23
N PRO A 264 -36.86 -10.79 -0.24
CA PRO A 264 -37.92 -11.36 -1.05
C PRO A 264 -37.59 -11.18 -2.55
N GLU A 265 -37.56 -12.28 -3.31
CA GLU A 265 -37.39 -12.28 -4.77
C GLU A 265 -38.62 -11.64 -5.45
N ILE A 266 -38.67 -10.32 -5.53
CA ILE A 266 -39.74 -9.59 -6.21
C ILE A 266 -39.17 -9.01 -7.51
N ASN A 267 -39.75 -9.41 -8.65
CA ASN A 267 -39.47 -8.80 -9.95
C ASN A 267 -39.60 -7.26 -9.87
N ASP A 268 -38.58 -6.55 -10.36
CA ASP A 268 -38.41 -5.09 -10.29
C ASP A 268 -39.62 -4.25 -10.73
N THR A 269 -40.58 -4.84 -11.45
CA THR A 269 -41.79 -4.19 -11.97
C THR A 269 -42.88 -3.96 -10.93
N ASN A 270 -42.86 -4.65 -9.78
CA ASN A 270 -43.95 -4.62 -8.78
C ASN A 270 -43.53 -4.01 -7.43
N LYS A 271 -42.53 -3.12 -7.42
CA LYS A 271 -41.94 -2.54 -6.19
C LYS A 271 -42.87 -1.67 -5.32
N PHE A 272 -44.10 -1.39 -5.74
CA PHE A 272 -44.98 -0.45 -5.02
C PHE A 272 -46.04 -1.10 -4.12
N ASP A 273 -46.42 -2.37 -4.34
CA ASP A 273 -47.59 -2.97 -3.65
C ASP A 273 -47.28 -4.13 -2.68
N LEU A 274 -46.05 -4.65 -2.63
CA LEU A 274 -45.65 -5.74 -1.71
C LEU A 274 -44.55 -5.27 -0.74
N LEU A 275 -44.97 -4.85 0.45
CA LEU A 275 -44.14 -4.53 1.62
C LEU A 275 -43.66 -5.81 2.33
N ALA A 276 -43.01 -6.73 1.63
CA ALA A 276 -42.28 -7.80 2.30
C ALA A 276 -40.95 -7.21 2.81
N PRO A 277 -40.75 -7.07 4.14
CA PRO A 277 -39.51 -6.53 4.67
C PRO A 277 -38.36 -7.52 4.46
N THR A 278 -37.15 -7.02 4.27
CA THR A 278 -35.94 -7.82 4.36
C THR A 278 -35.85 -8.45 5.75
N VAL A 279 -35.63 -9.76 5.82
CA VAL A 279 -35.58 -10.52 7.08
C VAL A 279 -34.15 -10.98 7.33
N VAL A 280 -33.69 -10.80 8.56
CA VAL A 280 -32.41 -11.32 9.03
C VAL A 280 -32.66 -12.48 9.98
N LYS A 281 -32.00 -13.61 9.76
CA LYS A 281 -32.19 -14.85 10.54
C LYS A 281 -30.89 -15.29 11.21
N SER A 282 -31.04 -15.82 12.42
CA SER A 282 -29.94 -16.49 13.11
C SER A 282 -29.65 -17.85 12.45
N ASN A 283 -28.39 -18.10 12.10
CA ASN A 283 -27.94 -19.43 11.65
C ASN A 283 -27.64 -20.38 12.83
N TYR A 284 -27.70 -19.89 14.06
CA TYR A 284 -27.46 -20.68 15.26
C TYR A 284 -28.75 -21.31 15.75
N GLN A 285 -28.75 -22.65 15.85
CA GLN A 285 -29.75 -23.35 16.66
C GLN A 285 -29.45 -23.07 18.13
N ASN A 286 -30.23 -22.17 18.73
CA ASN A 286 -30.16 -21.88 20.16
C ASN A 286 -30.37 -23.15 20.97
N ILE A 287 -29.79 -23.20 22.18
CA ILE A 287 -30.07 -24.25 23.19
C ILE A 287 -31.58 -24.29 23.54
N GLU A 288 -32.31 -23.20 23.26
CA GLU A 288 -33.74 -23.02 23.53
C GLU A 288 -34.65 -23.15 22.28
N ASN A 289 -34.16 -23.54 21.10
CA ASN A 289 -34.96 -23.68 19.86
C ASN A 289 -35.74 -22.40 19.42
N GLU A 290 -35.37 -21.20 19.85
CA GLU A 290 -35.92 -19.96 19.28
C GLU A 290 -35.17 -19.58 18.00
N ASN A 291 -35.80 -19.76 16.84
CA ASN A 291 -35.36 -19.15 15.60
C ASN A 291 -35.66 -17.64 15.66
N VAL A 292 -34.65 -16.84 16.01
CA VAL A 292 -34.79 -15.38 16.05
C VAL A 292 -34.75 -14.85 14.61
N GLU A 293 -35.89 -14.32 14.16
CA GLU A 293 -35.98 -13.57 12.90
C GLU A 293 -36.38 -12.12 13.17
N ILE A 294 -35.69 -11.20 12.50
CA ILE A 294 -35.88 -9.76 12.66
C ILE A 294 -36.20 -9.16 11.30
N GLY A 295 -37.36 -8.50 11.19
CA GLY A 295 -37.77 -7.79 9.99
C GLY A 295 -37.28 -6.34 10.00
N ILE A 296 -36.63 -5.91 8.92
CA ILE A 296 -36.24 -4.52 8.69
C ILE A 296 -37.42 -3.79 8.02
N LEU A 297 -38.07 -2.89 8.75
CA LEU A 297 -39.31 -2.25 8.30
C LEU A 297 -39.09 -0.91 7.62
N LYS A 298 -38.14 -0.12 8.12
CA LYS A 298 -37.82 1.21 7.58
C LYS A 298 -36.34 1.49 7.82
N GLN A 299 -35.67 1.99 6.78
CA GLN A 299 -34.25 2.34 6.84
C GLN A 299 -34.06 3.82 6.51
N PHE A 300 -33.26 4.49 7.34
CA PHE A 300 -32.68 5.79 7.06
C PHE A 300 -31.22 5.56 6.65
N GLN A 301 -30.95 5.73 5.35
CA GLN A 301 -29.60 5.53 4.79
C GLN A 301 -28.57 6.43 5.45
N PHE A 302 -27.31 5.97 5.40
CA PHE A 302 -26.17 6.76 5.85
C PHE A 302 -26.11 8.08 5.11
N SER A 303 -26.04 9.17 5.87
CA SER A 303 -25.84 10.52 5.32
C SER A 303 -24.49 11.04 5.77
N SER A 304 -23.63 11.45 4.84
CA SER A 304 -22.31 12.01 5.16
C SER A 304 -22.38 13.31 5.96
N SER A 305 -23.43 14.12 5.78
CA SER A 305 -23.62 15.35 6.56
C SER A 305 -24.04 15.07 8.00
N LEU A 306 -24.80 14.00 8.22
CA LEU A 306 -25.27 13.58 9.54
C LEU A 306 -24.37 12.52 10.20
N GLN A 307 -23.45 11.93 9.44
CA GLN A 307 -22.48 10.90 9.84
C GLN A 307 -23.09 9.69 10.56
N ARG A 308 -24.33 9.31 10.23
CA ARG A 308 -25.05 8.20 10.88
C ARG A 308 -26.11 7.56 9.98
N MET A 309 -26.55 6.37 10.37
CA MET A 309 -27.69 5.66 9.80
C MET A 309 -28.54 5.01 10.90
N SER A 310 -29.81 4.79 10.60
CA SER A 310 -30.76 4.18 11.54
C SER A 310 -31.71 3.23 10.82
N VAL A 311 -32.14 2.19 11.52
CA VAL A 311 -33.13 1.23 11.05
C VAL A 311 -34.20 1.03 12.11
N ILE A 312 -35.44 0.87 11.66
CA ILE A 312 -36.57 0.46 12.51
C ILE A 312 -36.86 -0.99 12.21
N THR A 313 -36.85 -1.80 13.26
CA THR A 313 -36.94 -3.26 13.19
C THR A 313 -38.06 -3.78 14.08
N ARG A 314 -38.49 -5.02 13.82
CA ARG A 314 -39.40 -5.77 14.68
C ARG A 314 -38.98 -7.24 14.72
N LYS A 315 -38.83 -7.80 15.91
CA LYS A 315 -38.70 -9.26 16.10
C LYS A 315 -40.06 -9.92 15.80
N LEU A 316 -40.10 -11.11 15.20
CA LEU A 316 -41.36 -11.78 14.83
C LEU A 316 -42.35 -11.92 16.00
N ASP A 317 -41.85 -12.23 17.20
CA ASP A 317 -42.67 -12.49 18.39
C ASP A 317 -42.92 -11.24 19.25
N ASP A 318 -42.35 -10.09 18.88
CA ASP A 318 -42.46 -8.86 19.68
C ASP A 318 -43.47 -7.88 19.08
N GLN A 319 -44.27 -7.25 19.94
CA GLN A 319 -45.21 -6.20 19.55
C GLN A 319 -44.53 -4.83 19.43
N ASN A 320 -43.36 -4.67 20.06
CA ASN A 320 -42.63 -3.42 20.09
C ASN A 320 -41.69 -3.28 18.89
N TYR A 321 -41.49 -2.04 18.46
CA TYR A 321 -40.50 -1.71 17.45
C TYR A 321 -39.20 -1.31 18.12
N VAL A 322 -38.07 -1.70 17.55
CA VAL A 322 -36.75 -1.31 18.04
C VAL A 322 -36.03 -0.51 16.96
N VAL A 323 -35.56 0.66 17.34
CA VAL A 323 -34.67 1.48 16.53
C VAL A 323 -33.24 1.08 16.85
N PHE A 324 -32.46 0.81 15.80
CA PHE A 324 -31.01 0.67 15.92
C PHE A 324 -30.35 1.78 15.12
N THR A 325 -29.33 2.41 15.72
CA THR A 325 -28.60 3.52 15.11
C THR A 325 -27.10 3.25 15.23
N LYS A 326 -26.37 3.51 14.14
CA LYS A 326 -24.90 3.51 14.15
C LYS A 326 -24.35 4.72 13.43
N GLY A 327 -23.19 5.21 13.87
CA GLY A 327 -22.56 6.37 13.27
C GLY A 327 -21.28 6.80 13.95
N ALA A 328 -20.83 8.01 13.59
CA ALA A 328 -19.70 8.67 14.22
C ALA A 328 -19.96 8.82 15.74
N PRO A 329 -19.02 8.42 16.61
CA PRO A 329 -19.19 8.46 18.06
C PRO A 329 -19.71 9.79 18.60
N GLU A 330 -19.12 10.90 18.18
CA GLU A 330 -19.47 12.25 18.63
C GLU A 330 -20.93 12.60 18.32
N THR A 331 -21.39 12.20 17.13
CA THR A 331 -22.78 12.43 16.71
C THR A 331 -23.74 11.56 17.53
N ILE A 332 -23.43 10.28 17.71
CA ILE A 332 -24.29 9.38 18.46
C ILE A 332 -24.36 9.78 19.94
N PHE A 333 -23.25 10.17 20.55
CA PHE A 333 -23.23 10.62 21.94
C PHE A 333 -24.12 11.84 22.17
N SER A 334 -24.21 12.75 21.18
CA SER A 334 -25.11 13.90 21.26
C SER A 334 -26.61 13.55 21.20
N LEU A 335 -26.94 12.39 20.64
CA LEU A 335 -28.31 11.89 20.47
C LEU A 335 -28.71 10.89 21.56
N CYS A 336 -27.73 10.37 22.31
CA CYS A 336 -27.95 9.45 23.41
C CYS A 336 -28.34 10.19 24.69
N ASP A 337 -29.10 9.50 25.55
CA ASP A 337 -29.30 9.91 26.93
C ASP A 337 -27.93 9.91 27.64
N GLN A 338 -27.58 11.02 28.28
CA GLN A 338 -26.33 11.21 29.01
C GLN A 338 -26.17 10.19 30.16
N ASN A 339 -27.28 9.68 30.71
CA ASN A 339 -27.23 8.65 31.74
C ASN A 339 -26.83 7.27 31.20
N SER A 340 -26.96 7.04 29.89
CA SER A 340 -26.57 5.78 29.24
C SER A 340 -25.10 5.71 28.84
N LEU A 341 -24.38 6.84 28.92
CA LEU A 341 -22.97 6.93 28.54
C LEU A 341 -22.06 6.65 29.75
N PRO A 342 -21.15 5.65 29.66
CA PRO A 342 -20.10 5.49 30.65
C PRO A 342 -19.22 6.74 30.78
N LYS A 343 -18.66 6.95 31.98
CA LYS A 343 -17.84 8.15 32.26
C LYS A 343 -16.52 8.19 31.46
N ASP A 344 -15.99 7.02 31.11
CA ASP A 344 -14.72 6.82 30.40
C ASP A 344 -14.88 6.69 28.87
N VAL A 345 -16.09 6.96 28.31
CA VAL A 345 -16.36 6.79 26.87
C VAL A 345 -15.41 7.60 25.99
N TYR A 346 -15.16 8.87 26.34
CA TYR A 346 -14.28 9.74 25.57
C TYR A 346 -12.81 9.30 25.66
N ASP A 347 -12.37 8.84 26.82
CA ASP A 347 -11.01 8.33 27.03
C ASP A 347 -10.77 7.06 26.21
N ARG A 348 -11.75 6.13 26.21
CA ARG A 348 -11.69 4.92 25.37
C ARG A 348 -11.73 5.23 23.88
N LEU A 349 -12.60 6.15 23.46
CA LEU A 349 -12.63 6.59 22.06
C LEU A 349 -11.27 7.17 21.65
N HIS A 350 -10.66 8.01 22.49
CA HIS A 350 -9.35 8.58 22.25
C HIS A 350 -8.27 7.49 22.12
N GLU A 351 -8.27 6.51 23.02
CA GLU A 351 -7.32 5.38 23.00
C GLU A 351 -7.32 4.63 21.66
N PHE A 352 -8.51 4.35 21.10
CA PHE A 352 -8.62 3.63 19.82
C PHE A 352 -8.34 4.52 18.61
N THR A 353 -8.80 5.76 18.64
CA THR A 353 -8.59 6.70 17.52
C THR A 353 -7.12 7.13 17.40
N GLU A 354 -6.38 7.25 18.50
CA GLU A 354 -4.93 7.48 18.49
C GLU A 354 -4.16 6.30 17.90
N LYS A 355 -4.60 5.07 18.20
CA LYS A 355 -4.08 3.85 17.57
C LYS A 355 -4.57 3.67 16.13
N GLY A 356 -5.31 4.64 15.57
CA GLY A 356 -5.73 4.64 14.17
C GLY A 356 -6.84 3.64 13.84
N TYR A 357 -7.54 3.09 14.83
CA TYR A 357 -8.73 2.28 14.60
C TYR A 357 -9.90 3.16 14.16
N ARG A 358 -10.78 2.57 13.35
CA ARG A 358 -12.07 3.14 13.02
C ARG A 358 -13.09 2.70 14.06
N VAL A 359 -13.63 3.68 14.79
CA VAL A 359 -14.60 3.44 15.86
C VAL A 359 -15.98 3.91 15.42
N LEU A 360 -17.00 3.09 15.63
CA LEU A 360 -18.41 3.45 15.48
C LEU A 360 -19.13 3.31 16.80
N ALA A 361 -20.05 4.23 17.08
CA ALA A 361 -20.95 4.11 18.22
C ALA A 361 -22.25 3.41 17.79
N LEU A 362 -22.72 2.51 18.65
CA LEU A 362 -23.98 1.78 18.49
C LEU A 362 -24.97 2.23 19.55
N ALA A 363 -26.21 2.48 19.15
CA ALA A 363 -27.27 2.90 20.07
C ALA A 363 -28.62 2.28 19.67
N THR A 364 -29.54 2.21 20.62
CA THR A 364 -30.87 1.63 20.43
C THR A 364 -31.96 2.46 21.10
N ARG A 365 -33.21 2.30 20.65
CA ARG A 365 -34.37 2.86 21.33
C ARG A 365 -35.60 2.00 21.10
N ASP A 366 -36.33 1.72 22.16
CA ASP A 366 -37.60 0.99 22.07
C ASP A 366 -38.74 1.96 21.72
N LEU A 367 -39.62 1.54 20.82
CA LEU A 367 -40.75 2.32 20.31
C LEU A 367 -42.07 1.56 20.54
N HIS A 368 -42.91 2.13 21.40
CA HIS A 368 -44.27 1.65 21.66
C HIS A 368 -45.29 2.47 20.85
N LEU A 369 -45.43 2.16 19.56
CA LEU A 369 -46.29 2.89 18.63
C LEU A 369 -47.09 1.96 17.74
N SER A 370 -48.22 2.43 17.18
CA SER A 370 -48.96 1.70 16.14
C SER A 370 -48.20 1.71 14.80
N PHE A 371 -48.36 0.67 13.98
CA PHE A 371 -47.71 0.54 12.66
C PHE A 371 -47.85 1.78 11.75
N VAL A 372 -49.05 2.37 11.69
CA VAL A 372 -49.33 3.56 10.85
C VAL A 372 -48.54 4.79 11.31
N LYS A 373 -48.39 4.98 12.63
CA LYS A 373 -47.57 6.06 13.19
C LYS A 373 -46.09 5.82 12.92
N MET A 374 -45.64 4.56 13.02
CA MET A 374 -44.24 4.20 12.75
C MET A 374 -43.83 4.54 11.32
N GLN A 375 -44.67 4.25 10.32
CA GLN A 375 -44.35 4.58 8.93
C GLN A 375 -44.18 6.09 8.68
N LYS A 376 -44.93 6.93 9.42
CA LYS A 376 -44.91 8.40 9.30
C LYS A 376 -43.83 9.08 10.14
N LEU A 377 -43.11 8.36 11.00
CA LEU A 377 -42.03 8.93 11.82
C LEU A 377 -40.98 9.60 10.94
N SER A 378 -40.62 10.83 11.30
CA SER A 378 -39.49 11.54 10.71
C SER A 378 -38.16 10.96 11.22
N ARG A 379 -37.06 11.32 10.56
CA ARG A 379 -35.72 10.87 10.96
C ARG A 379 -35.34 11.44 12.34
N GLU A 380 -35.62 12.72 12.55
CA GLU A 380 -35.31 13.45 13.78
C GLU A 380 -36.06 12.87 14.99
N GLU A 381 -37.33 12.50 14.80
CA GLU A 381 -38.11 11.84 15.85
C GLU A 381 -37.64 10.41 16.12
N THR A 382 -37.09 9.74 15.12
CA THR A 382 -36.56 8.38 15.25
C THR A 382 -35.23 8.35 16.01
N GLU A 383 -34.39 9.36 15.83
CA GLU A 383 -33.01 9.42 16.31
C GLU A 383 -32.80 10.19 17.63
N LYS A 384 -33.86 10.51 18.39
CA LYS A 384 -33.77 11.17 19.71
C LYS A 384 -33.77 10.18 20.87
N ASP A 385 -33.24 10.58 22.03
CA ASP A 385 -33.30 9.84 23.30
C ASP A 385 -32.81 8.38 23.15
N LEU A 386 -31.68 8.21 22.46
CA LEU A 386 -31.10 6.89 22.21
C LEU A 386 -30.39 6.34 23.46
N ILE A 387 -30.41 5.03 23.64
CA ILE A 387 -29.65 4.34 24.69
C ILE A 387 -28.36 3.82 24.07
N PHE A 388 -27.22 4.20 24.64
CA PHE A 388 -25.91 3.77 24.14
C PHE A 388 -25.68 2.27 24.43
N LEU A 389 -25.29 1.51 23.40
CA LEU A 389 -25.04 0.07 23.50
C LEU A 389 -23.54 -0.28 23.59
N GLY A 390 -22.68 0.54 22.99
CA GLY A 390 -21.25 0.26 22.96
C GLY A 390 -20.52 0.83 21.74
N LEU A 391 -19.22 0.57 21.70
CA LEU A 391 -18.34 0.93 20.59
C LEU A 391 -17.98 -0.29 19.75
N LEU A 392 -18.09 -0.17 18.44
CA LEU A 392 -17.57 -1.10 17.46
C LEU A 392 -16.21 -0.60 16.99
N VAL A 393 -15.16 -1.37 17.22
CA VAL A 393 -13.79 -1.05 16.82
C VAL A 393 -13.39 -1.94 15.65
N MET A 394 -12.96 -1.30 14.56
CA MET A 394 -12.46 -1.96 13.37
C MET A 394 -11.12 -1.36 12.97
N GLY A 395 -10.26 -2.14 12.34
CA GLY A 395 -8.94 -1.67 11.93
C GLY A 395 -8.35 -2.51 10.82
N ASN A 396 -7.28 -1.99 10.23
CA ASN A 396 -6.48 -2.74 9.27
C ASN A 396 -5.46 -3.55 10.06
N MET A 397 -5.74 -4.84 10.24
CA MET A 397 -4.86 -5.71 11.01
C MET A 397 -3.60 -6.06 10.22
N LEU A 398 -2.48 -6.17 10.93
CA LEU A 398 -1.22 -6.62 10.37
C LEU A 398 -1.32 -8.07 9.89
N LYS A 399 -0.72 -8.35 8.74
CA LYS A 399 -0.51 -9.73 8.30
C LYS A 399 0.44 -10.43 9.28
N PRO A 400 0.21 -11.72 9.61
CA PRO A 400 0.97 -12.41 10.65
C PRO A 400 2.47 -12.46 10.35
N GLU A 401 2.87 -12.52 9.08
CA GLU A 401 4.28 -12.57 8.67
C GLU A 401 4.97 -11.21 8.66
N THR A 402 4.21 -10.10 8.73
CA THR A 402 4.76 -8.75 8.54
C THR A 402 5.82 -8.43 9.58
N LYS A 403 5.51 -8.66 10.86
CA LYS A 403 6.42 -8.36 11.97
C LYS A 403 7.75 -9.11 11.86
N ASP A 404 7.68 -10.41 11.58
CA ASP A 404 8.87 -11.26 11.44
C ASP A 404 9.75 -10.84 10.26
N VAL A 405 9.15 -10.51 9.12
CA VAL A 405 9.87 -10.06 7.93
C VAL A 405 10.57 -8.72 8.16
N ILE A 406 9.90 -7.75 8.78
CA ILE A 406 10.50 -6.45 9.11
C ILE A 406 11.70 -6.64 10.05
N ASN A 407 11.57 -7.52 11.05
CA ASN A 407 12.67 -7.85 11.97
C ASN A 407 13.85 -8.50 11.25
N VAL A 408 13.61 -9.43 10.32
CA VAL A 408 14.67 -10.03 9.48
C VAL A 408 15.38 -8.97 8.64
N LEU A 409 14.66 -8.01 8.06
CA LEU A 409 15.24 -6.92 7.27
C LEU A 409 16.12 -6.00 8.14
N LYS A 410 15.63 -5.62 9.33
CA LYS A 410 16.41 -4.82 10.30
C LYS A 410 17.69 -5.55 10.73
N GLN A 411 17.60 -6.84 11.05
CA GLN A 411 18.76 -7.67 11.39
C GLN A 411 19.77 -7.76 10.23
N ALA A 412 19.29 -7.73 8.99
CA ALA A 412 20.12 -7.70 7.78
C ALA A 412 20.67 -6.30 7.43
N ASN A 413 20.49 -5.29 8.29
CA ASN A 413 20.82 -3.88 8.07
C ASN A 413 20.16 -3.29 6.82
N ILE A 414 18.94 -3.74 6.50
CA ILE A 414 18.13 -3.19 5.42
C ILE A 414 17.06 -2.31 6.05
N ARG A 415 16.99 -1.05 5.63
CA ARG A 415 16.10 -0.05 6.22
C ARG A 415 14.66 -0.19 5.68
N PRO A 416 13.68 -0.56 6.51
CA PRO A 416 12.27 -0.49 6.14
C PRO A 416 11.76 0.96 6.22
N VAL A 417 10.98 1.39 5.22
CA VAL A 417 10.30 2.70 5.18
C VAL A 417 8.85 2.47 4.80
N MET A 418 7.91 3.09 5.49
CA MET A 418 6.48 3.03 5.16
C MET A 418 6.10 4.24 4.29
N VAL A 419 5.43 3.99 3.18
CA VAL A 419 4.95 5.03 2.26
C VAL A 419 3.49 4.76 1.92
N THR A 420 2.57 5.53 2.49
CA THR A 420 1.12 5.24 2.42
C THR A 420 0.27 6.47 2.12
N GLY A 421 -0.92 6.24 1.55
CA GLY A 421 -1.98 7.25 1.39
C GLY A 421 -2.79 7.48 2.67
N ASP A 422 -2.61 6.66 3.69
CA ASP A 422 -3.40 6.69 4.92
C ASP A 422 -3.06 7.86 5.85
N ASN A 423 -3.89 8.02 6.88
CA ASN A 423 -3.66 9.03 7.92
C ASN A 423 -2.39 8.75 8.73
N MET A 424 -1.75 9.82 9.20
CA MET A 424 -0.48 9.77 9.92
C MET A 424 -0.56 8.92 11.20
N LEU A 425 -1.61 9.08 12.01
CA LEU A 425 -1.76 8.34 13.26
C LEU A 425 -1.85 6.82 13.04
N THR A 426 -2.65 6.39 12.05
CA THR A 426 -2.77 4.99 11.65
C THR A 426 -1.43 4.45 11.12
N ALA A 427 -0.74 5.21 10.28
CA ALA A 427 0.57 4.81 9.78
C ALA A 427 1.60 4.64 10.92
N LEU A 428 1.57 5.54 11.90
CA LEU A 428 2.44 5.45 13.08
C LEU A 428 2.11 4.26 13.99
N SER A 429 0.84 3.99 14.28
CA SER A 429 0.45 2.80 15.05
C SER A 429 0.92 1.53 14.35
N VAL A 430 0.62 1.36 13.05
CA VAL A 430 1.02 0.18 12.28
C VAL A 430 2.54 0.04 12.24
N SER A 431 3.28 1.15 12.08
CA SER A 431 4.75 1.13 12.09
C SER A 431 5.35 0.69 13.44
N ARG A 432 4.69 1.01 14.56
CA ARG A 432 5.08 0.57 15.89
C ARG A 432 4.68 -0.89 16.14
N GLU A 433 3.50 -1.32 15.67
CA GLU A 433 3.02 -2.70 15.83
C GLU A 433 3.88 -3.72 15.05
N CYS A 434 4.38 -3.35 13.88
CA CYS A 434 5.27 -4.20 13.07
C CYS A 434 6.77 -4.04 13.40
N ASP A 435 7.13 -3.36 14.49
CA ASP A 435 8.50 -3.03 14.91
C ASP A 435 9.34 -2.30 13.83
N MET A 436 8.70 -1.61 12.87
CA MET A 436 9.42 -0.75 11.93
C MET A 436 10.06 0.42 12.69
N ILE A 437 9.32 0.96 13.66
CA ILE A 437 9.78 1.87 14.70
C ILE A 437 9.71 1.11 16.03
N ASN A 438 10.80 1.05 16.81
CA ASN A 438 10.73 0.36 18.10
C ASN A 438 9.90 1.19 19.09
N SER A 439 9.30 0.54 20.09
CA SER A 439 8.45 1.23 21.08
C SER A 439 9.16 2.31 21.90
N ASN A 440 10.48 2.23 22.03
CA ASN A 440 11.30 3.21 22.75
C ASN A 440 11.81 4.34 21.86
N ASP A 441 11.72 4.19 20.54
CA ASP A 441 12.28 5.16 19.60
C ASP A 441 11.37 6.39 19.54
N GLN A 442 12.00 7.57 19.46
CA GLN A 442 11.26 8.83 19.39
C GLN A 442 10.88 9.13 17.94
N VAL A 443 9.68 9.66 17.75
CA VAL A 443 9.17 10.05 16.42
C VAL A 443 8.90 11.54 16.40
N ILE A 444 9.52 12.24 15.45
CA ILE A 444 9.25 13.65 15.16
C ILE A 444 8.27 13.73 13.98
N LEU A 445 7.12 14.35 14.24
CA LEU A 445 6.16 14.77 13.25
C LEU A 445 6.58 16.14 12.69
N LEU A 446 6.89 16.18 11.39
CA LEU A 446 7.15 17.42 10.67
C LEU A 446 5.86 17.92 10.01
N GLU A 447 5.40 19.08 10.47
CA GLU A 447 4.20 19.77 9.99
C GLU A 447 4.55 21.19 9.55
N ILE A 448 3.69 21.77 8.71
CA ILE A 448 3.78 23.20 8.38
C ILE A 448 3.02 23.99 9.44
N ASP A 449 3.63 25.07 9.91
CA ASP A 449 2.99 26.00 10.83
C ASP A 449 2.07 26.95 10.05
N GLU A 450 0.82 26.53 9.80
CA GLU A 450 -0.13 27.32 9.02
C GLU A 450 -0.39 28.70 9.66
N GLU A 451 -0.40 28.80 10.99
CA GLU A 451 -0.69 30.05 11.72
C GLU A 451 0.39 31.11 11.57
N ASN A 452 1.67 30.70 11.46
CA ASN A 452 2.82 31.61 11.36
C ASN A 452 3.46 31.62 9.97
N SER A 453 2.85 30.96 8.99
CA SER A 453 3.34 30.90 7.61
C SER A 453 2.98 32.18 6.84
N LEU A 454 3.95 32.73 6.12
CA LEU A 454 3.72 33.79 5.14
C LEU A 454 3.33 33.15 3.80
N PRO A 455 2.52 33.79 2.95
CA PRO A 455 2.03 33.19 1.70
C PRO A 455 3.13 32.74 0.71
N ASN A 456 4.37 33.21 0.88
CA ASN A 456 5.52 32.84 0.05
C ASN A 456 6.69 32.20 0.85
N HIS A 457 6.53 31.97 2.16
CA HIS A 457 7.56 31.35 3.01
C HIS A 457 6.87 30.56 4.13
N HIS A 458 6.81 29.24 3.97
CA HIS A 458 6.25 28.36 4.99
C HIS A 458 7.25 28.11 6.11
N ARG A 459 6.77 28.15 7.36
CA ARG A 459 7.54 27.76 8.55
C ARG A 459 7.25 26.31 8.90
N LEU A 460 8.28 25.59 9.34
CA LEU A 460 8.16 24.20 9.80
C LEU A 460 7.95 24.17 11.32
N LYS A 461 7.06 23.29 11.76
CA LYS A 461 6.80 22.96 13.16
C LYS A 461 7.08 21.48 13.36
N TRP A 462 7.80 21.15 14.42
CA TRP A 462 8.00 19.77 14.85
C TRP A 462 7.22 19.48 16.13
N LYS A 463 6.67 18.27 16.20
CA LYS A 463 6.02 17.74 17.40
C LYS A 463 6.53 16.33 17.64
N PHE A 464 6.70 15.95 18.90
CA PHE A 464 6.93 14.55 19.25
C PHE A 464 5.60 13.79 19.22
N ALA A 465 5.54 12.68 18.48
CA ALA A 465 4.37 11.82 18.44
C ALA A 465 4.27 11.00 19.73
N SER A 466 3.64 11.59 20.76
CA SER A 466 3.32 11.06 22.09
C SER A 466 4.48 10.37 22.85
N GLN A 467 4.73 10.81 24.09
CA GLN A 467 5.79 10.24 24.92
C GLN A 467 5.56 8.73 25.16
N PRO A 468 6.61 7.89 25.10
CA PRO A 468 6.48 6.47 25.40
C PRO A 468 5.90 6.26 26.80
N SER A 469 4.91 5.38 26.92
CA SER A 469 4.05 5.15 28.09
C SER A 469 4.76 4.62 29.35
N HIS A 470 6.09 4.57 29.38
CA HIS A 470 6.89 4.09 30.52
C HIS A 470 8.20 4.85 30.69
N VAL A 471 8.17 6.19 30.67
CA VAL A 471 9.26 6.96 31.28
C VAL A 471 8.73 7.56 32.57
N ASN A 472 9.09 6.89 33.69
CA ASN A 472 8.92 7.45 35.02
C ASN A 472 9.40 8.90 35.01
N SER A 473 8.49 9.78 35.41
CA SER A 473 8.68 11.21 35.58
C SER A 473 9.70 11.50 36.68
N THR A 474 10.97 11.20 36.43
CA THR A 474 12.11 11.64 37.23
C THR A 474 13.32 11.64 36.30
N SER A 475 13.84 12.85 36.00
CA SER A 475 15.07 13.15 35.25
C SER A 475 15.02 13.33 33.73
N ILE A 476 13.94 13.91 33.18
CA ILE A 476 14.12 14.84 32.06
C ILE A 476 14.14 16.23 32.69
N LYS A 477 15.32 16.85 32.74
CA LYS A 477 15.47 18.25 33.12
C LYS A 477 14.51 19.06 32.25
N LYS A 478 13.55 19.72 32.90
CA LYS A 478 12.78 20.84 32.37
C LYS A 478 13.71 22.04 32.16
N ASP A 479 14.81 21.86 31.43
CA ASP A 479 15.59 22.99 30.97
C ASP A 479 14.93 23.50 29.69
N GLN A 480 14.28 24.63 29.91
CA GLN A 480 13.70 25.51 28.92
C GLN A 480 14.73 25.78 27.81
N MET A 481 14.49 25.24 26.61
CA MET A 481 14.67 26.06 25.42
C MET A 481 13.27 26.38 24.88
N PRO A 482 12.82 27.65 24.94
CA PRO A 482 11.68 28.04 24.15
C PRO A 482 12.16 28.06 22.70
N LEU A 483 12.02 26.96 21.96
CA LEU A 483 12.34 26.94 20.52
C LEU A 483 11.18 27.58 19.73
N HIS A 484 10.95 28.87 19.99
CA HIS A 484 10.34 29.79 19.06
C HIS A 484 11.47 30.33 18.18
N ASN A 485 11.33 30.18 16.85
CA ASN A 485 12.25 30.65 15.81
C ASN A 485 13.56 29.86 15.70
N LEU A 486 13.66 28.96 14.70
CA LEU A 486 14.95 28.57 14.15
C LEU A 486 14.94 28.67 12.63
N ASP A 487 15.92 29.41 12.12
CA ASP A 487 16.25 29.51 10.71
C ASP A 487 16.75 28.16 10.17
N SER A 488 16.57 27.94 8.86
CA SER A 488 16.94 26.74 8.11
C SER A 488 18.37 26.23 8.32
N ASN A 489 19.29 27.06 8.82
CA ASN A 489 20.68 26.70 9.04
C ASN A 489 20.92 25.83 10.29
N ASN A 490 20.08 25.91 11.32
CA ASN A 490 20.24 25.12 12.56
C ASN A 490 19.62 23.72 12.46
N LEU A 491 18.81 23.47 11.43
CA LEU A 491 18.21 22.16 11.17
C LEU A 491 19.23 21.10 10.73
N ASN A 492 20.28 21.52 10.04
CA ASN A 492 21.40 20.65 9.67
C ASN A 492 22.19 20.19 10.92
N GLU A 493 22.43 21.08 11.89
CA GLU A 493 23.05 20.72 13.16
C GLU A 493 22.17 19.80 14.00
N ILE A 494 20.84 19.99 13.97
CA ILE A 494 19.89 19.11 14.64
C ILE A 494 19.86 17.73 13.96
N CYS A 495 19.74 17.63 12.63
CA CYS A 495 19.78 16.34 11.92
C CYS A 495 21.11 15.58 12.09
N LEU A 496 22.22 16.30 12.30
CA LEU A 496 23.54 15.73 12.61
C LEU A 496 23.71 15.36 14.10
N SER A 497 23.07 16.07 15.02
CA SER A 497 23.13 15.84 16.47
C SER A 497 22.09 14.84 16.99
N ILE A 498 21.08 14.51 16.17
CA ILE A 498 20.03 13.56 16.48
C ILE A 498 20.59 12.13 16.59
N GLU A 499 20.38 11.53 17.75
CA GLU A 499 20.77 10.15 18.13
C GLU A 499 20.20 9.09 17.15
N LYS A 500 20.72 7.86 17.22
CA LYS A 500 20.31 6.76 16.33
C LYS A 500 18.83 6.36 16.47
N ASP A 501 18.19 6.73 17.57
CA ASP A 501 16.88 6.23 17.98
C ASP A 501 15.74 7.23 17.67
N LEU A 502 15.95 8.09 16.67
CA LEU A 502 14.97 9.10 16.26
C LEU A 502 14.53 8.91 14.81
N HIS A 503 13.21 8.87 14.61
CA HIS A 503 12.54 8.73 13.34
C HIS A 503 11.80 10.00 12.95
N ILE A 504 11.75 10.29 11.65
CA ILE A 504 10.94 11.38 11.13
C ILE A 504 9.69 10.81 10.46
N ALA A 505 8.55 11.45 10.71
CA ALA A 505 7.28 11.16 10.05
C ALA A 505 6.72 12.44 9.41
N ILE A 506 6.33 12.35 8.15
CA ILE A 506 5.93 13.51 7.33
C ILE A 506 4.70 13.20 6.48
N THR A 507 3.83 14.20 6.29
CA THR A 507 2.67 14.08 5.41
C THR A 507 2.98 14.50 3.97
N GLY A 508 2.22 14.00 3.00
CA GLY A 508 2.36 14.39 1.59
C GLY A 508 2.28 15.90 1.33
N LYS A 509 1.42 16.64 2.07
CA LYS A 509 1.32 18.11 1.95
C LYS A 509 2.62 18.78 2.39
N THR A 510 3.17 18.38 3.55
CA THR A 510 4.45 18.88 4.04
C THR A 510 5.58 18.52 3.07
N PHE A 511 5.60 17.28 2.56
CA PHE A 511 6.63 16.81 1.63
C PHE A 511 6.67 17.62 0.34
N SER A 512 5.52 17.95 -0.27
CA SER A 512 5.48 18.80 -1.47
C SER A 512 6.07 20.18 -1.23
N ILE A 513 5.70 20.82 -0.11
CA ILE A 513 6.15 22.19 0.19
C ILE A 513 7.64 22.20 0.52
N ILE A 514 8.14 21.20 1.25
CA ILE A 514 9.58 21.07 1.51
C ILE A 514 10.36 20.95 0.22
N ARG A 515 9.90 20.12 -0.71
CA ARG A 515 10.59 19.96 -1.99
C ARG A 515 10.58 21.22 -2.85
N ASP A 516 9.48 21.98 -2.82
CA ASP A 516 9.31 23.13 -3.70
C ASP A 516 9.96 24.41 -3.14
N GLU A 517 10.05 24.56 -1.81
CA GLU A 517 10.55 25.79 -1.15
C GLU A 517 11.89 25.65 -0.42
N PHE A 518 12.31 24.44 -0.03
CA PHE A 518 13.52 24.25 0.79
C PHE A 518 14.69 23.69 -0.03
N PRO A 519 15.95 23.87 0.43
CA PRO A 519 17.12 23.33 -0.25
C PRO A 519 17.10 21.80 -0.38
N GLU A 520 17.60 21.28 -1.50
CA GLU A 520 17.67 19.83 -1.74
C GLU A 520 18.39 19.06 -0.62
N SER A 521 19.46 19.62 -0.04
CA SER A 521 20.20 18.99 1.05
C SER A 521 19.33 18.70 2.29
N PHE A 522 18.32 19.52 2.53
CA PHE A 522 17.39 19.32 3.65
C PHE A 522 16.40 18.20 3.34
N LEU A 523 15.93 18.15 2.09
CA LEU A 523 15.07 17.07 1.60
C LEU A 523 15.79 15.71 1.64
N GLU A 524 17.07 15.66 1.31
CA GLU A 524 17.91 14.46 1.42
C GLU A 524 18.04 13.97 2.88
N GLN A 525 18.23 14.87 3.84
CA GLN A 525 18.27 14.51 5.27
C GLN A 525 16.95 13.92 5.75
N ILE A 526 15.82 14.50 5.32
CA ILE A 526 14.50 13.94 5.60
C ILE A 526 14.35 12.57 4.95
N ALA A 527 14.85 12.35 3.74
CA ALA A 527 14.82 11.03 3.11
C ALA A 527 15.64 9.99 3.89
N ILE A 528 16.82 10.36 4.41
CA ILE A 528 17.71 9.49 5.19
C ILE A 528 17.09 9.09 6.54
N ARG A 529 16.36 9.98 7.21
CA ARG A 529 15.80 9.76 8.56
C ARG A 529 14.30 9.49 8.60
N GLY A 530 13.59 9.75 7.51
CA GLY A 530 12.14 9.59 7.39
C GLY A 530 11.72 8.12 7.34
N THR A 531 10.97 7.64 8.33
CA THR A 531 10.51 6.25 8.37
C THR A 531 9.07 6.10 7.93
N VAL A 532 8.23 7.13 8.14
CA VAL A 532 6.81 7.09 7.80
C VAL A 532 6.44 8.29 6.95
N PHE A 533 6.00 8.03 5.72
CA PHE A 533 5.47 9.02 4.80
C PHE A 533 3.98 8.72 4.60
N ALA A 534 3.10 9.55 5.17
CA ALA A 534 1.67 9.33 5.19
C ALA A 534 0.93 10.35 4.30
N ARG A 535 -0.33 10.05 3.91
CA ARG A 535 -1.10 10.85 2.94
C ARG A 535 -0.34 11.20 1.67
N MET A 536 0.48 10.27 1.18
CA MET A 536 1.26 10.43 -0.04
C MET A 536 0.39 10.11 -1.27
N SER A 537 0.35 11.03 -2.23
CA SER A 537 -0.23 10.74 -3.55
C SER A 537 0.66 9.77 -4.37
N PRO A 538 0.12 9.07 -5.38
CA PRO A 538 0.90 8.16 -6.23
C PRO A 538 2.18 8.79 -6.81
N ASP A 539 2.09 10.03 -7.29
CA ASP A 539 3.22 10.77 -7.84
C ASP A 539 4.29 11.04 -6.77
N GLN A 540 3.85 11.36 -5.53
CA GLN A 540 4.75 11.58 -4.40
C GLN A 540 5.44 10.30 -3.94
N LYS A 541 4.75 9.14 -4.02
CA LYS A 541 5.40 7.84 -3.77
C LYS A 541 6.56 7.64 -4.74
N GLN A 542 6.35 7.89 -6.03
CA GLN A 542 7.42 7.79 -7.03
C GLN A 542 8.57 8.78 -6.75
N GLN A 543 8.25 10.04 -6.44
CA GLN A 543 9.25 11.08 -6.17
C GLN A 543 10.12 10.74 -4.96
N LEU A 544 9.55 10.15 -3.91
CA LEU A 544 10.29 9.69 -2.75
C LEU A 544 11.28 8.57 -3.10
N ILE A 545 10.89 7.63 -3.97
CA ILE A 545 11.79 6.57 -4.45
C ILE A 545 12.96 7.18 -5.22
N GLU A 546 12.71 8.12 -6.14
CA GLU A 546 13.75 8.81 -6.92
C GLU A 546 14.69 9.63 -6.00
N LEU A 547 14.14 10.28 -4.96
CA LEU A 547 14.92 10.99 -3.95
C LEU A 547 15.81 10.06 -3.11
N LEU A 548 15.30 8.91 -2.66
CA LEU A 548 16.13 7.94 -1.95
C LEU A 548 17.27 7.41 -2.84
N GLN A 549 17.01 7.26 -4.15
CA GLN A 549 18.04 6.86 -5.12
C GLN A 549 19.09 7.94 -5.36
N SER A 550 18.73 9.23 -5.31
CA SER A 550 19.70 10.33 -5.47
C SER A 550 20.69 10.40 -4.31
N VAL A 551 20.29 9.91 -3.12
CA VAL A 551 21.15 9.78 -1.93
C VAL A 551 21.86 8.41 -1.87
N ASP A 552 22.12 7.80 -3.03
CA ASP A 552 22.86 6.54 -3.20
C ASP A 552 22.23 5.29 -2.49
N TYR A 553 20.94 5.31 -2.14
CA TYR A 553 20.26 4.09 -1.71
C TYR A 553 19.88 3.19 -2.89
N TYR A 554 20.09 1.88 -2.71
CA TYR A 554 19.48 0.84 -3.54
C TYR A 554 18.10 0.53 -2.99
N VAL A 555 17.11 1.23 -3.55
CA VAL A 555 15.72 1.20 -3.09
C VAL A 555 14.90 0.08 -3.74
N GLY A 556 14.29 -0.77 -2.92
CA GLY A 556 13.19 -1.66 -3.30
C GLY A 556 11.83 -1.05 -2.93
N MET A 557 10.78 -1.42 -3.66
CA MET A 557 9.40 -1.04 -3.34
C MET A 557 8.52 -2.29 -3.33
N CYS A 558 7.68 -2.44 -2.32
CA CYS A 558 6.69 -3.50 -2.21
C CYS A 558 5.30 -2.87 -2.06
N GLY A 559 4.38 -3.26 -2.94
CA GLY A 559 3.03 -2.71 -3.01
C GLY A 559 2.08 -3.71 -3.66
N ASP A 560 0.79 -3.47 -3.52
CA ASP A 560 -0.29 -4.32 -4.06
C ASP A 560 -1.29 -3.53 -4.92
N GLY A 561 -1.36 -2.20 -4.73
CA GLY A 561 -2.33 -1.33 -5.38
C GLY A 561 -1.85 -0.70 -6.69
N ALA A 562 -2.82 -0.27 -7.51
CA ALA A 562 -2.55 0.51 -8.73
C ALA A 562 -1.84 1.85 -8.42
N ASN A 563 -2.08 2.39 -7.23
CA ASN A 563 -1.46 3.62 -6.72
C ASN A 563 0.07 3.51 -6.55
N ASP A 564 0.61 2.29 -6.48
CA ASP A 564 2.05 2.05 -6.34
C ASP A 564 2.77 1.84 -7.66
N CYS A 565 2.07 1.78 -8.80
CA CYS A 565 2.67 1.44 -10.10
C CYS A 565 3.87 2.33 -10.45
N GLY A 566 3.75 3.65 -10.21
CA GLY A 566 4.84 4.60 -10.45
C GLY A 566 6.06 4.33 -9.58
N ALA A 567 5.85 4.08 -8.28
CA ALA A 567 6.90 3.79 -7.31
C ALA A 567 7.56 2.41 -7.54
N LEU A 568 6.76 1.37 -7.81
CA LEU A 568 7.22 0.02 -8.16
C LEU A 568 8.12 0.03 -9.40
N LYS A 569 7.76 0.85 -10.38
CA LYS A 569 8.53 1.02 -11.61
C LYS A 569 9.82 1.82 -11.39
N ALA A 570 9.76 2.89 -10.59
CA ALA A 570 10.92 3.72 -10.31
C ALA A 570 11.96 3.01 -9.44
N ALA A 571 11.54 2.09 -8.57
CA ALA A 571 12.42 1.33 -7.70
C ALA A 571 13.41 0.45 -8.49
N HIS A 572 14.59 0.26 -7.92
CA HIS A 572 15.59 -0.66 -8.47
C HIS A 572 15.07 -2.11 -8.51
N ALA A 573 14.25 -2.47 -7.54
CA ALA A 573 13.50 -3.71 -7.49
C ALA A 573 12.09 -3.46 -6.92
N GLY A 574 11.09 -3.34 -7.80
CA GLY A 574 9.68 -3.36 -7.42
C GLY A 574 9.15 -4.77 -7.26
N VAL A 575 8.29 -5.01 -6.26
CA VAL A 575 7.58 -6.27 -6.03
C VAL A 575 6.09 -6.00 -5.87
N SER A 576 5.28 -6.58 -6.76
CA SER A 576 3.81 -6.56 -6.67
C SER A 576 3.32 -7.78 -5.90
N LEU A 577 2.43 -7.58 -4.92
CA LEU A 577 1.79 -8.66 -4.16
C LEU A 577 0.43 -9.09 -4.73
N SER A 578 -0.08 -8.35 -5.71
CA SER A 578 -1.34 -8.65 -6.40
C SER A 578 -1.09 -9.11 -7.83
N GLU A 579 -1.99 -9.95 -8.37
CA GLU A 579 -2.03 -10.34 -9.79
C GLU A 579 -2.73 -9.26 -10.66
N THR A 580 -3.08 -8.11 -10.08
CA THR A 580 -3.76 -7.00 -10.77
C THR A 580 -2.79 -6.17 -11.63
N GLU A 581 -3.23 -5.06 -12.24
CA GLU A 581 -2.39 -4.25 -13.14
C GLU A 581 -1.06 -3.76 -12.52
N ALA A 582 -0.98 -3.65 -11.19
CA ALA A 582 0.27 -3.38 -10.46
C ALA A 582 1.39 -4.40 -10.78
N SER A 583 1.02 -5.66 -11.05
CA SER A 583 1.95 -6.71 -11.49
C SER A 583 2.63 -6.39 -12.81
N VAL A 584 1.96 -5.64 -13.70
CA VAL A 584 2.47 -5.35 -15.04
C VAL A 584 3.56 -4.28 -14.98
N ALA A 585 3.49 -3.36 -14.03
CA ALA A 585 4.49 -2.31 -13.83
C ALA A 585 5.73 -2.81 -13.08
N SER A 586 5.60 -3.87 -12.28
CA SER A 586 6.64 -4.37 -11.39
C SER A 586 7.54 -5.43 -12.05
N PRO A 587 8.88 -5.40 -11.86
CA PRO A 587 9.76 -6.44 -12.37
C PRO A 587 9.54 -7.81 -11.70
N PHE A 588 9.02 -7.80 -10.46
CA PHE A 588 8.69 -9.00 -9.70
C PHE A 588 7.21 -9.03 -9.30
N THR A 589 6.61 -10.21 -9.31
CA THR A 589 5.25 -10.45 -8.85
C THR A 589 5.24 -11.67 -7.93
N SER A 590 4.76 -11.51 -6.71
CA SER A 590 4.53 -12.60 -5.77
C SER A 590 3.09 -13.08 -5.91
N LYS A 591 2.89 -14.40 -6.03
CA LYS A 591 1.54 -14.98 -5.98
C LYS A 591 0.97 -14.99 -4.57
N LYS A 592 1.83 -15.05 -3.56
CA LYS A 592 1.43 -14.98 -2.15
C LYS A 592 1.24 -13.50 -1.77
N PRO A 593 0.06 -13.11 -1.25
CA PRO A 593 -0.22 -11.72 -0.90
C PRO A 593 0.40 -11.34 0.46
N ASN A 594 1.70 -11.58 0.64
CA ASN A 594 2.43 -11.20 1.85
C ASN A 594 3.89 -10.80 1.52
N ILE A 595 4.53 -10.10 2.46
CA ILE A 595 5.89 -9.57 2.27
C ILE A 595 7.00 -10.62 2.44
N SER A 596 6.67 -11.89 2.67
CA SER A 596 7.66 -12.98 2.85
C SER A 596 8.51 -13.24 1.60
N CYS A 597 8.07 -12.74 0.44
CA CYS A 597 8.82 -12.78 -0.80
C CYS A 597 10.07 -11.89 -0.78
N ILE A 598 10.08 -10.82 0.02
CA ILE A 598 11.16 -9.82 0.03
C ILE A 598 12.48 -10.40 0.53
N PRO A 599 12.57 -11.05 1.72
CA PRO A 599 13.82 -11.67 2.15
C PRO A 599 14.33 -12.75 1.17
N LYS A 600 13.43 -13.54 0.59
CA LYS A 600 13.77 -14.59 -0.39
C LYS A 600 14.36 -13.99 -1.67
N LEU A 601 13.77 -12.92 -2.16
CA LEU A 601 14.26 -12.19 -3.33
C LEU A 601 15.67 -11.63 -3.10
N ILE A 602 15.94 -11.10 -1.91
CA ILE A 602 17.25 -10.55 -1.55
C ILE A 602 18.28 -11.67 -1.41
N GLN A 603 17.91 -12.80 -0.79
CA GLN A 603 18.78 -13.97 -0.68
C GLN A 603 19.18 -14.52 -2.05
N GLU A 604 18.22 -14.70 -2.96
CA GLU A 604 18.49 -15.15 -4.32
C GLU A 604 19.29 -14.12 -5.13
N GLY A 605 19.02 -12.83 -4.94
CA GLY A 605 19.80 -11.77 -5.56
C GLY A 605 21.26 -11.75 -5.11
N ARG A 606 21.50 -11.89 -3.79
CA ARG A 606 22.85 -12.03 -3.22
C ARG A 606 23.56 -13.29 -3.73
N ALA A 607 22.87 -14.42 -3.79
CA ALA A 607 23.43 -15.66 -4.33
C ALA A 607 23.78 -15.54 -5.82
N SER A 608 22.92 -14.90 -6.61
CA SER A 608 23.16 -14.65 -8.04
C SER A 608 24.36 -13.72 -8.24
N LEU A 609 24.47 -12.66 -7.44
CA LEU A 609 25.58 -11.71 -7.46
C LEU A 609 26.92 -12.36 -7.07
N VAL A 610 26.95 -13.18 -6.01
CA VAL A 610 28.14 -13.97 -5.63
C VAL A 610 28.55 -14.91 -6.76
N THR A 611 27.58 -15.58 -7.39
CA THR A 611 27.82 -16.46 -8.53
C THR A 611 28.40 -15.68 -9.72
N ALA A 612 27.85 -14.51 -10.04
CA ALA A 612 28.32 -13.65 -11.13
C ALA A 612 29.77 -13.17 -10.88
N PHE A 613 30.09 -12.75 -9.66
CA PHE A 613 31.48 -12.40 -9.29
C PHE A 613 32.42 -13.61 -9.33
N GLY A 614 31.96 -14.79 -8.90
CA GLY A 614 32.72 -16.03 -8.99
C GLY A 614 33.06 -16.41 -10.43
N ILE A 615 32.08 -16.34 -11.34
CA ILE A 615 32.26 -16.57 -12.77
C ILE A 615 33.23 -15.54 -13.36
N LEU A 616 33.06 -14.25 -13.04
CA LEU A 616 33.94 -13.20 -13.54
C LEU A 616 35.39 -13.42 -13.10
N LYS A 617 35.62 -13.73 -11.81
CA LYS A 617 36.95 -14.04 -11.27
C LYS A 617 37.57 -15.26 -11.94
N TYR A 618 36.81 -16.34 -12.07
CA TYR A 618 37.25 -17.56 -12.74
C TYR A 618 37.65 -17.29 -14.19
N MET A 619 36.78 -16.61 -14.95
CA MET A 619 37.03 -16.27 -16.35
C MET A 619 38.24 -15.35 -16.48
N ALA A 620 38.42 -14.37 -15.59
CA ALA A 620 39.60 -13.50 -15.56
C ALA A 620 40.89 -14.31 -15.37
N CYS A 621 40.93 -15.18 -14.36
CA CYS A 621 42.08 -16.03 -14.06
C CYS A 621 42.37 -17.00 -15.21
N TYR A 622 41.33 -17.62 -15.77
CA TYR A 622 41.43 -18.53 -16.92
C TYR A 622 42.04 -17.81 -18.13
N SER A 623 41.48 -16.66 -18.51
CA SER A 623 41.94 -15.86 -19.66
C SER A 623 43.39 -15.41 -19.49
N LEU A 624 43.76 -14.92 -18.30
CA LEU A 624 45.12 -14.44 -18.02
C LEU A 624 46.14 -15.59 -18.01
N THR A 625 45.78 -16.74 -17.43
CA THR A 625 46.66 -17.92 -17.38
C THR A 625 46.88 -18.46 -18.79
N GLN A 626 45.83 -18.54 -19.60
CA GLN A 626 45.89 -18.96 -20.99
C GLN A 626 46.78 -18.02 -21.80
N PHE A 627 46.58 -16.70 -21.66
CA PHE A 627 47.37 -15.67 -22.31
C PHE A 627 48.85 -15.75 -21.95
N LEU A 628 49.19 -15.81 -20.65
CA LEU A 628 50.57 -15.94 -20.19
C LEU A 628 51.23 -17.23 -20.69
N SER A 629 50.50 -18.34 -20.67
CA SER A 629 50.99 -19.64 -21.16
C SER A 629 51.34 -19.55 -22.65
N VAL A 630 50.48 -18.94 -23.46
CA VAL A 630 50.71 -18.77 -24.90
C VAL A 630 51.90 -17.84 -25.18
N ILE A 631 52.03 -16.73 -24.43
CA ILE A 631 53.18 -15.82 -24.56
C ILE A 631 54.50 -16.52 -24.20
N ILE A 632 54.54 -17.27 -23.10
CA ILE A 632 55.73 -18.04 -22.70
C ILE A 632 56.06 -19.08 -23.78
N LEU A 633 55.07 -19.83 -24.27
CA LEU A 633 55.28 -20.82 -25.32
C LEU A 633 55.78 -20.20 -26.63
N TYR A 634 55.26 -19.02 -27.03
CA TYR A 634 55.74 -18.30 -28.20
C TYR A 634 57.20 -17.81 -28.02
N THR A 635 57.59 -17.51 -26.79
CA THR A 635 58.97 -17.16 -26.44
C THR A 635 59.89 -18.39 -26.51
N VAL A 636 59.47 -19.55 -26.01
CA VAL A 636 60.31 -20.76 -25.92
C VAL A 636 60.38 -21.57 -27.23
N ARG A 637 59.27 -21.72 -27.99
CA ARG A 637 59.22 -22.68 -29.11
C ARG A 637 58.69 -22.08 -30.41
N ASN A 638 59.33 -22.42 -31.53
CA ASN A 638 59.15 -21.67 -32.77
C ASN A 638 57.95 -22.09 -33.64
N ASN A 639 57.43 -23.32 -33.56
CA ASN A 639 56.33 -23.76 -34.42
C ASN A 639 55.44 -24.85 -33.79
N SER A 640 54.15 -24.73 -34.07
CA SER A 640 53.12 -25.78 -34.02
C SER A 640 52.63 -26.28 -32.66
N PHE A 641 51.77 -25.50 -32.01
CA PHE A 641 50.67 -26.05 -31.20
C PHE A 641 49.40 -25.33 -31.61
N LYS A 642 48.49 -26.04 -32.28
CA LYS A 642 47.34 -25.40 -32.94
C LYS A 642 45.97 -25.82 -32.39
N TYR A 643 45.83 -26.76 -31.44
CA TYR A 643 44.50 -27.32 -31.16
C TYR A 643 44.23 -27.87 -29.75
N GLN A 644 44.84 -27.36 -28.68
CA GLN A 644 44.57 -27.93 -27.33
C GLN A 644 44.14 -26.93 -26.25
N ILE A 645 43.89 -25.66 -26.60
CA ILE A 645 43.65 -24.59 -25.60
C ILE A 645 42.28 -23.87 -25.81
N LEU A 646 41.60 -24.10 -26.94
CA LEU A 646 40.18 -23.80 -27.15
C LEU A 646 39.36 -25.03 -26.77
#